data_AF-A0A9P9HBA9-F1
#
_entry.id   AF-A0A9P9HBA9-F1
#
_cell.length_a   1.000
_cell.length_b   1.000
_cell.length_c   1.000
_cell.angle_alpha   90.00
_cell.angle_beta   90.00
_cell.angle_gamma   90.00
#
_symmetry.space_group_name_H-M   'P 1'
#
loop_
_entity.id
_entity.type
_entity.pdbx_description
1 polymer ?
#
loop_
_entity_poly.entity_id
_entity_poly.type
_entity_poly.pdbx_seq_one_letter_code
_entity_poly.pdbx_strand_id
1 'polypeptide(L)'
;MRLLSLLLAISLAAHAQARAVFAHFMIGNTEQYTNADFVNDITKAQEAHIDGFVLNIAYDDPTNDRSIPMAFDAAGSLGFKLLFSFDYAGNGDWPMDQVIALINKYSSHSAHFKRGSQPLVSTFEGFKRASDWSTIKDKTNCFFMPSWSSVGAKRAVRTGETDGLFSWAAWPEGPNKIDMEVDASYLIFLNGSSYMMPISPWFYTNLPGYNKNWLWRGDSLWHDRWNLAFTLVSQDQWPGQPEYLQIISWNDYGESHYIGPLNDKAYVAFDIGEAPYNYVKGMPHDGWRKLLPYAIDTFKNGIATINQEVLVAWYRTTPASACGTGGTTGNTAAQLQPEMPPGELSQDKIFFSALLTSLLTPRVTIDGQRRVVNWDDAPYGYVGMYHGSFAYEGRVGKVLIELVDNSGAVVATLNGADLTNTCEKGITNWNPWVGSTTTTRSVSAAPALSLSKQQCMKGTGRDGFKELCEFTCAFGYCPPGPCTCTKLGKALDTPDPKNVDGYPLAGSDCTYKGLCSYACNYGYCPPKFCTTAASAKDKCVIPPEAADPEDSDDACTSGTGTGNFEGLCSFSCGRGYCPQPQCKCTGRGPAITPPPATSAGGYPAKGLLGEYTGLCNFACSRDYCPPGACSKANPYGALFKEQLRTCDSSDEKSAWNCPNLNCYKADTLTNTVKERWDSVGAGEFFNYTAEWFYYQNEVAIGGNTMFYGSPFQDQYIRSIAYFYGGRDSNGANRAADNYDCDIIGTNACTNPFKCGTTQYPGMDLVFASFSNLHNFITNMYLSIDGVSASAAANSASIADKFGDPKLDEGLKFLQEFSEYFGLSLQFAGGSFWSKMITDPDAFKAFGEVVSRAEQLSGTVETFTSLYSTISEAQTEEAMNALEILTDVSKAGDEFAKQVRQTLDKFMKQIFDGSYLSTRRLYPMIADGTWLDAPKVSIFDFHKSIEPIMNAMLINKAWTTGANGNAIVILVKEGHVTYPQPRRGNAALMTNDDGEATQHFYTSETGEKWTLWIAQVDVCTQNRCDRRFKAPKGLDEIRKENDYGVTLENMILSPFFNWRRQGNQNYHPTKLDPYAKNGDKSASSQVPFSVGLNHPGAIPIPVCDIETAWQNIAKWWRDPSEAPCDYYPCCSY
;
A
#
# COMPACT_ATOMS: atom_id res chain seq x y z
N MET A 1 34.82 -40.59 -35.42
CA MET A 1 34.86 -40.12 -34.01
C MET A 1 35.46 -38.74 -33.86
N ARG A 2 36.69 -38.44 -34.34
CA ARG A 2 37.30 -37.10 -34.17
C ARG A 2 36.53 -35.93 -34.79
N LEU A 3 35.85 -36.13 -35.93
CA LEU A 3 35.03 -35.09 -36.56
C LEU A 3 33.73 -34.81 -35.79
N LEU A 4 33.10 -35.84 -35.20
CA LEU A 4 31.92 -35.66 -34.35
C LEU A 4 32.29 -34.98 -33.04
N SER A 5 33.43 -35.30 -32.44
CA SER A 5 33.91 -34.62 -31.22
C SER A 5 34.28 -33.16 -31.46
N LEU A 6 34.79 -32.82 -32.66
CA LEU A 6 35.07 -31.43 -33.05
C LEU A 6 33.79 -30.65 -33.34
N LEU A 7 32.81 -31.26 -34.03
CA LEU A 7 31.51 -30.67 -34.29
C LEU A 7 30.67 -30.52 -33.01
N LEU A 8 30.79 -31.44 -32.05
CA LEU A 8 30.15 -31.32 -30.73
C LEU A 8 30.84 -30.24 -29.88
N ALA A 9 32.16 -30.10 -29.94
CA ALA A 9 32.88 -29.02 -29.26
C ALA A 9 32.60 -27.64 -29.89
N ILE A 10 32.43 -27.57 -31.21
CA ILE A 10 32.04 -26.35 -31.93
C ILE A 10 30.55 -26.04 -31.70
N SER A 11 29.67 -27.04 -31.61
CA SER A 11 28.25 -26.82 -31.28
C SER A 11 28.03 -26.48 -29.80
N LEU A 12 28.85 -27.02 -28.89
CA LEU A 12 28.88 -26.63 -27.47
C LEU A 12 29.51 -25.24 -27.27
N ALA A 13 30.49 -24.85 -28.10
CA ALA A 13 31.04 -23.49 -28.11
C ALA A 13 30.10 -22.46 -28.78
N ALA A 14 29.27 -22.89 -29.74
CA ALA A 14 28.32 -22.03 -30.45
C ALA A 14 26.99 -21.82 -29.71
N HIS A 15 26.80 -22.40 -28.51
CA HIS A 15 25.60 -22.23 -27.68
C HIS A 15 25.88 -21.62 -26.30
N ALA A 16 27.09 -21.15 -26.03
CA ALA A 16 27.40 -20.37 -24.84
C ALA A 16 27.50 -18.89 -25.20
N GLN A 17 26.36 -18.18 -25.28
CA GLN A 17 26.42 -16.73 -25.05
C GLN A 17 26.74 -16.55 -23.56
N ALA A 18 27.99 -16.18 -23.27
CA ALA A 18 28.43 -16.03 -21.89
C ALA A 18 27.76 -14.79 -21.28
N ARG A 19 26.96 -15.01 -20.23
CA ARG A 19 26.40 -13.93 -19.42
C ARG A 19 27.51 -13.10 -18.77
N ALA A 20 27.31 -11.79 -18.66
CA ALA A 20 28.25 -10.90 -17.97
C ALA A 20 27.53 -9.91 -17.05
N VAL A 21 28.19 -9.52 -15.96
CA VAL A 21 27.67 -8.53 -15.01
C VAL A 21 28.61 -7.34 -14.96
N PHE A 22 28.07 -6.15 -15.22
CA PHE A 22 28.81 -4.90 -15.18
C PHE A 22 28.36 -4.03 -14.01
N ALA A 23 29.15 -3.01 -13.65
CA ALA A 23 28.70 -1.94 -12.78
C ALA A 23 28.87 -0.56 -13.45
N HIS A 24 27.87 0.29 -13.32
CA HIS A 24 27.90 1.68 -13.80
C HIS A 24 28.95 2.47 -13.04
N PHE A 25 29.84 3.17 -13.75
CA PHE A 25 30.99 3.85 -13.15
C PHE A 25 31.08 5.28 -13.67
N MET A 26 30.88 6.25 -12.79
CA MET A 26 30.93 7.69 -13.09
C MET A 26 32.37 8.14 -13.24
N ILE A 27 32.81 8.43 -14.46
CA ILE A 27 34.15 8.98 -14.71
C ILE A 27 34.25 10.41 -14.18
N GLY A 28 33.20 11.23 -14.26
CA GLY A 28 33.19 12.60 -13.73
C GLY A 28 33.50 12.67 -12.23
N ASN A 29 33.22 11.60 -11.47
CA ASN A 29 33.55 11.51 -10.04
C ASN A 29 35.04 11.21 -9.79
N THR A 30 35.88 11.05 -10.80
CA THR A 30 37.27 10.59 -10.66
C THR A 30 38.32 11.69 -10.83
N GLU A 31 37.94 12.97 -10.72
CA GLU A 31 38.85 14.12 -10.90
C GLU A 31 40.14 14.02 -10.06
N GLN A 32 40.05 13.46 -8.86
CA GLN A 32 41.21 13.30 -7.97
C GLN A 32 41.78 11.88 -7.93
N TYR A 33 41.28 10.96 -8.76
CA TYR A 33 41.78 9.58 -8.81
C TYR A 33 43.20 9.52 -9.36
N THR A 34 43.91 8.49 -8.92
CA THR A 34 45.16 7.99 -9.48
C THR A 34 44.94 6.61 -10.07
N ASN A 35 45.91 6.10 -10.83
CA ASN A 35 45.87 4.72 -11.32
C ASN A 35 45.69 3.68 -10.19
N ALA A 36 46.25 3.93 -9.00
CA ALA A 36 46.09 3.04 -7.85
C ALA A 36 44.65 2.97 -7.34
N ASP A 37 43.90 4.07 -7.44
CA ASP A 37 42.48 4.10 -7.06
C ASP A 37 41.65 3.23 -8.03
N PHE A 38 41.90 3.32 -9.35
CA PHE A 38 41.29 2.42 -10.34
C PHE A 38 41.66 0.95 -10.11
N VAL A 39 42.93 0.65 -9.84
CA VAL A 39 43.39 -0.72 -9.52
C VAL A 39 42.66 -1.27 -8.29
N ASN A 40 42.52 -0.47 -7.23
CA ASN A 40 41.79 -0.86 -6.02
C ASN A 40 40.31 -1.16 -6.31
N ASP A 41 39.65 -0.30 -7.07
CA ASP A 41 38.24 -0.47 -7.40
C ASP A 41 38.01 -1.69 -8.28
N ILE A 42 38.84 -1.88 -9.30
CA ILE A 42 38.79 -3.06 -10.18
C ILE A 42 39.05 -4.34 -9.38
N THR A 43 40.04 -4.34 -8.48
CA THR A 43 40.33 -5.50 -7.63
C THR A 43 39.11 -5.86 -6.78
N LYS A 44 38.48 -4.87 -6.15
CA LYS A 44 37.26 -5.04 -5.35
C LYS A 44 36.05 -5.49 -6.18
N ALA A 45 35.97 -5.07 -7.44
CA ALA A 45 34.93 -5.52 -8.37
C ALA A 45 35.15 -6.98 -8.77
N GLN A 46 36.40 -7.39 -9.05
CA GLN A 46 36.77 -8.78 -9.30
C GLN A 46 36.51 -9.69 -8.10
N GLU A 47 36.81 -9.24 -6.87
CA GLU A 47 36.45 -9.94 -5.63
C GLU A 47 34.94 -10.17 -5.49
N ALA A 48 34.13 -9.24 -6.02
CA ALA A 48 32.68 -9.35 -6.06
C ALA A 48 32.16 -10.12 -7.29
N HIS A 49 33.05 -10.63 -8.14
CA HIS A 49 32.79 -11.34 -9.41
C HIS A 49 32.16 -10.47 -10.52
N ILE A 50 32.23 -9.14 -10.41
CA ILE A 50 31.82 -8.24 -11.49
C ILE A 50 32.81 -8.39 -12.65
N ASP A 51 32.29 -8.46 -13.88
CA ASP A 51 33.09 -8.71 -15.09
C ASP A 51 33.71 -7.44 -15.67
N GLY A 52 33.06 -6.29 -15.46
CA GLY A 52 33.53 -5.02 -15.98
C GLY A 52 32.83 -3.77 -15.45
N PHE A 53 33.35 -2.61 -15.82
CA PHE A 53 32.69 -1.32 -15.59
C PHE A 53 32.12 -0.72 -16.88
N VAL A 54 30.93 -0.12 -16.73
CA VAL A 54 30.31 0.72 -17.75
C VAL A 54 30.68 2.17 -17.44
N LEU A 55 31.64 2.70 -18.19
CA LEU A 55 32.18 4.04 -17.97
C LEU A 55 31.19 5.10 -18.47
N ASN A 56 30.45 5.73 -17.55
CA ASN A 56 29.65 6.90 -17.84
C ASN A 56 30.57 8.10 -18.02
N ILE A 57 30.49 8.71 -19.21
CA ILE A 57 31.30 9.86 -19.62
C ILE A 57 30.40 10.96 -20.19
N ALA A 58 30.43 12.14 -19.57
CA ALA A 58 29.75 13.32 -20.08
C ALA A 58 30.56 14.00 -21.19
N TYR A 59 29.88 14.60 -22.16
CA TYR A 59 30.53 15.36 -23.22
C TYR A 59 31.31 16.54 -22.64
N ASP A 60 32.50 16.81 -23.20
CA ASP A 60 33.38 17.94 -22.81
C ASP A 60 33.72 18.00 -21.31
N ASP A 61 33.65 16.87 -20.59
CA ASP A 61 34.13 16.78 -19.21
C ASP A 61 35.67 16.66 -19.21
N PRO A 62 36.39 17.62 -18.59
CA PRO A 62 37.86 17.62 -18.57
C PRO A 62 38.45 16.39 -17.85
N THR A 63 37.65 15.69 -17.04
CA THR A 63 38.08 14.46 -16.35
C THR A 63 38.35 13.32 -17.34
N ASN A 64 37.66 13.30 -18.48
CA ASN A 64 37.76 12.23 -19.48
C ASN A 64 39.20 12.01 -19.99
N ASP A 65 39.91 13.10 -20.32
CA ASP A 65 41.24 13.03 -20.92
C ASP A 65 42.27 12.35 -20.03
N ARG A 66 42.11 12.51 -18.71
CA ARG A 66 43.01 11.95 -17.70
C ARG A 66 42.54 10.57 -17.23
N SER A 67 41.26 10.44 -16.91
CA SER A 67 40.73 9.26 -16.23
C SER A 67 40.47 8.07 -17.14
N ILE A 68 40.06 8.28 -18.40
CA ILE A 68 39.81 7.16 -19.33
C ILE A 68 41.09 6.36 -19.60
N PRO A 69 42.25 6.96 -19.95
CA PRO A 69 43.50 6.20 -20.13
C PRO A 69 43.88 5.41 -18.89
N MET A 70 43.82 6.02 -17.69
CA MET A 70 44.15 5.33 -16.43
C MET A 70 43.21 4.15 -16.16
N ALA A 71 41.91 4.30 -16.41
CA ALA A 71 40.95 3.22 -16.26
C ALA A 71 41.28 2.04 -17.19
N PHE A 72 41.56 2.31 -18.47
CA PHE A 72 41.93 1.28 -19.45
C PHE A 72 43.28 0.61 -19.12
N ASP A 73 44.29 1.37 -18.68
CA ASP A 73 45.59 0.83 -18.26
C ASP A 73 45.43 -0.09 -17.04
N ALA A 74 44.71 0.36 -16.00
CA ALA A 74 44.42 -0.43 -14.81
C ALA A 74 43.66 -1.71 -15.16
N ALA A 75 42.58 -1.61 -15.95
CA ALA A 75 41.79 -2.76 -16.36
C ALA A 75 42.58 -3.73 -17.25
N GLY A 76 43.41 -3.22 -18.16
CA GLY A 76 44.30 -4.01 -19.00
C GLY A 76 45.30 -4.82 -18.17
N SER A 77 45.86 -4.20 -17.12
CA SER A 77 46.82 -4.86 -16.23
C SER A 77 46.20 -5.97 -15.37
N LEU A 78 44.90 -5.87 -15.06
CA LEU A 78 44.16 -6.82 -14.21
C LEU A 78 43.30 -7.80 -15.01
N GLY A 79 43.26 -7.68 -16.35
CA GLY A 79 42.40 -8.48 -17.21
C GLY A 79 40.90 -8.17 -17.08
N PHE A 80 40.55 -7.05 -16.46
CA PHE A 80 39.18 -6.60 -16.24
C PHE A 80 38.60 -5.92 -17.49
N LYS A 81 37.26 -5.85 -17.60
CA LYS A 81 36.60 -5.30 -18.78
C LYS A 81 36.00 -3.92 -18.54
N LEU A 82 35.97 -3.11 -19.59
CA LEU A 82 35.39 -1.78 -19.63
C LEU A 82 34.56 -1.64 -20.90
N LEU A 83 33.47 -0.90 -20.82
CA LEU A 83 32.71 -0.45 -21.98
C LEU A 83 32.29 1.00 -21.78
N PHE A 84 32.06 1.72 -22.88
CA PHE A 84 31.64 3.12 -22.80
C PHE A 84 30.13 3.23 -22.66
N SER A 85 29.69 4.14 -21.79
CA SER A 85 28.35 4.72 -21.76
C SER A 85 28.47 6.21 -22.00
N PHE A 86 28.22 6.65 -23.23
CA PHE A 86 28.21 8.08 -23.54
C PHE A 86 26.98 8.72 -22.91
N ASP A 87 27.21 9.67 -22.00
CA ASP A 87 26.13 10.38 -21.32
C ASP A 87 25.71 11.60 -22.16
N TYR A 88 24.54 11.50 -22.78
CA TYR A 88 23.94 12.56 -23.61
C TYR A 88 23.10 13.54 -22.78
N ALA A 89 22.88 13.29 -21.49
CA ALA A 89 22.11 14.14 -20.60
C ALA A 89 23.00 15.02 -19.71
N GLY A 90 24.21 14.59 -19.39
CA GLY A 90 25.10 15.25 -18.43
C GLY A 90 25.57 16.64 -18.85
N ASN A 91 26.12 16.77 -20.07
CA ASN A 91 26.64 18.04 -20.62
C ASN A 91 26.12 18.31 -22.05
N GLY A 92 24.94 17.78 -22.37
CA GLY A 92 24.34 17.84 -23.70
C GLY A 92 24.80 16.73 -24.65
N ASP A 93 24.37 16.84 -25.91
CA ASP A 93 24.58 15.79 -26.91
C ASP A 93 26.06 15.61 -27.28
N TRP A 94 26.51 14.35 -27.36
CA TRP A 94 27.82 14.02 -27.91
C TRP A 94 27.86 14.21 -29.44
N PRO A 95 28.88 14.91 -29.99
CA PRO A 95 29.12 14.97 -31.42
C PRO A 95 29.53 13.60 -31.99
N MET A 96 28.87 13.18 -33.07
CA MET A 96 29.08 11.88 -33.73
C MET A 96 30.56 11.56 -34.00
N ASP A 97 31.32 12.50 -34.58
CA ASP A 97 32.74 12.28 -34.92
C ASP A 97 33.61 12.02 -33.69
N GLN A 98 33.28 12.61 -32.53
CA GLN A 98 34.00 12.38 -31.29
C GLN A 98 33.69 11.01 -30.68
N VAL A 99 32.43 10.57 -30.77
CA VAL A 99 32.03 9.21 -30.39
C VAL A 99 32.81 8.18 -31.22
N ILE A 100 32.84 8.36 -32.56
CA ILE A 100 33.60 7.49 -33.47
C ILE A 100 35.09 7.47 -33.10
N ALA A 101 35.68 8.65 -32.87
CA ALA A 101 37.09 8.76 -32.51
C ALA A 101 37.42 8.02 -31.19
N LEU A 102 36.58 8.16 -30.16
CA LEU A 102 36.82 7.54 -28.87
C LEU A 102 36.66 6.02 -28.92
N ILE A 103 35.62 5.52 -29.60
CA ILE A 103 35.42 4.08 -29.80
C ILE A 103 36.62 3.50 -30.56
N ASN A 104 37.04 4.10 -31.68
CA ASN A 104 38.17 3.61 -32.47
C ASN A 104 39.51 3.64 -31.71
N LYS A 105 39.68 4.59 -30.78
CA LYS A 105 40.87 4.68 -29.94
C LYS A 105 41.01 3.47 -29.00
N TYR A 106 39.90 2.99 -28.42
CA TYR A 106 39.94 1.96 -27.38
C TYR A 106 39.36 0.60 -27.78
N SER A 107 38.67 0.47 -28.91
CA SER A 107 38.04 -0.79 -29.34
C SER A 107 39.06 -1.93 -29.54
N SER A 108 40.32 -1.61 -29.84
CA SER A 108 41.40 -2.61 -29.96
C SER A 108 42.05 -2.96 -28.61
N HIS A 109 41.80 -2.17 -27.56
CA HIS A 109 42.36 -2.40 -26.23
C HIS A 109 41.83 -3.72 -25.64
N SER A 110 42.69 -4.50 -24.98
CA SER A 110 42.34 -5.82 -24.42
C SER A 110 41.28 -5.73 -23.32
N ALA A 111 41.23 -4.60 -22.61
CA ALA A 111 40.24 -4.30 -21.59
C ALA A 111 38.87 -3.87 -22.15
N HIS A 112 38.75 -3.49 -23.42
CA HIS A 112 37.43 -3.15 -23.95
C HIS A 112 36.58 -4.40 -24.12
N PHE A 113 35.39 -4.44 -23.52
CA PHE A 113 34.49 -5.59 -23.61
C PHE A 113 34.03 -5.77 -25.07
N LYS A 114 33.96 -7.02 -25.52
CA LYS A 114 33.52 -7.36 -26.87
C LYS A 114 32.48 -8.46 -26.84
N ARG A 115 31.39 -8.27 -27.59
CA ARG A 115 30.47 -9.34 -27.95
C ARG A 115 31.00 -9.98 -29.23
N GLY A 116 31.60 -11.17 -29.10
CA GLY A 116 32.40 -11.74 -30.19
C GLY A 116 33.56 -10.82 -30.57
N SER A 117 33.57 -10.30 -31.81
CA SER A 117 34.60 -9.36 -32.27
C SER A 117 34.20 -7.88 -32.13
N GLN A 118 32.95 -7.58 -31.81
CA GLN A 118 32.42 -6.21 -31.82
C GLN A 118 32.58 -5.54 -30.45
N PRO A 119 33.16 -4.32 -30.35
CA PRO A 119 33.23 -3.57 -29.10
C PRO A 119 31.81 -3.22 -28.62
N LEU A 120 31.48 -3.57 -27.37
CA LEU A 120 30.18 -3.22 -26.79
C LEU A 120 30.19 -1.75 -26.36
N VAL A 121 29.18 -1.00 -26.78
CA VAL A 121 29.02 0.44 -26.47
C VAL A 121 27.58 0.70 -26.03
N SER A 122 27.41 1.62 -25.08
CA SER A 122 26.13 2.04 -24.53
C SER A 122 26.03 3.58 -24.50
N THR A 123 24.87 4.07 -24.11
CA THR A 123 24.62 5.48 -23.77
C THR A 123 23.75 5.58 -22.52
N PHE A 124 23.85 6.72 -21.85
CA PHE A 124 22.77 7.20 -20.99
C PHE A 124 21.99 8.27 -21.78
N GLU A 125 20.74 7.96 -22.08
CA GLU A 125 19.86 8.75 -22.93
C GLU A 125 20.45 9.01 -24.33
N GLY A 126 20.00 10.07 -25.02
CA GLY A 126 20.50 10.44 -26.35
C GLY A 126 19.64 9.97 -27.53
N PHE A 127 18.37 9.59 -27.29
CA PHE A 127 17.45 9.14 -28.35
C PHE A 127 17.32 10.14 -29.52
N LYS A 128 17.44 11.44 -29.26
CA LYS A 128 17.42 12.49 -30.31
C LYS A 128 18.55 12.35 -31.35
N ARG A 129 19.60 11.60 -31.02
CA ARG A 129 20.75 11.29 -31.88
C ARG A 129 20.74 9.85 -32.39
N ALA A 130 19.60 9.15 -32.31
CA ALA A 130 19.48 7.76 -32.76
C ALA A 130 19.99 7.56 -34.20
N SER A 131 19.68 8.48 -35.12
CA SER A 131 20.10 8.41 -36.53
C SER A 131 21.62 8.46 -36.75
N ASP A 132 22.39 8.99 -35.79
CA ASP A 132 23.84 9.04 -35.89
C ASP A 132 24.45 7.63 -35.74
N TRP A 133 23.76 6.74 -35.04
CA TRP A 133 24.28 5.41 -34.68
C TRP A 133 24.43 4.47 -35.86
N SER A 134 23.68 4.65 -36.95
CA SER A 134 23.92 3.94 -38.21
C SER A 134 25.36 4.18 -38.70
N THR A 135 25.76 5.45 -38.75
CA THR A 135 27.11 5.85 -39.18
C THR A 135 28.16 5.45 -38.14
N ILE A 136 27.88 5.62 -36.84
CA ILE A 136 28.82 5.23 -35.78
C ILE A 136 29.12 3.73 -35.85
N LYS A 137 28.09 2.88 -35.96
CA LYS A 137 28.26 1.42 -36.09
C LYS A 137 29.03 1.06 -37.35
N ASP A 138 28.71 1.66 -38.50
CA ASP A 138 29.44 1.42 -39.75
C ASP A 138 30.93 1.78 -39.65
N LYS A 139 31.27 2.84 -38.92
CA LYS A 139 32.65 3.33 -38.78
C LYS A 139 33.47 2.63 -37.69
N THR A 140 32.81 1.98 -36.74
CA THR A 140 33.47 1.44 -35.54
C THR A 140 33.27 -0.07 -35.36
N ASN A 141 32.31 -0.65 -36.10
CA ASN A 141 31.85 -2.03 -35.96
C ASN A 141 31.38 -2.37 -34.52
N CYS A 142 30.88 -1.38 -33.77
CA CYS A 142 30.43 -1.60 -32.39
C CYS A 142 29.12 -2.38 -32.32
N PHE A 143 28.95 -3.10 -31.22
CA PHE A 143 27.68 -3.66 -30.79
C PHE A 143 27.02 -2.66 -29.85
N PHE A 144 25.86 -2.12 -30.24
CA PHE A 144 25.27 -0.97 -29.58
C PHE A 144 24.07 -1.33 -28.71
N MET A 145 24.17 -1.06 -27.40
CA MET A 145 23.12 -1.28 -26.39
C MET A 145 22.86 -0.01 -25.55
N PRO A 146 22.11 0.98 -26.05
CA PRO A 146 21.84 2.20 -25.30
C PRO A 146 20.83 2.02 -24.17
N SER A 147 20.88 2.92 -23.18
CA SER A 147 19.72 3.23 -22.34
C SER A 147 18.96 4.42 -22.92
N TRP A 148 17.90 4.12 -23.66
CA TRP A 148 16.90 5.11 -24.10
C TRP A 148 15.62 4.94 -23.30
N SER A 149 15.76 4.88 -21.98
CA SER A 149 14.66 4.54 -21.08
C SER A 149 13.57 5.63 -21.08
N SER A 150 13.93 6.89 -21.30
CA SER A 150 12.98 8.01 -21.39
C SER A 150 11.91 7.85 -22.48
N VAL A 151 12.19 7.08 -23.54
CA VAL A 151 11.24 6.81 -24.63
C VAL A 151 10.65 5.40 -24.60
N GLY A 152 11.13 4.54 -23.70
CA GLY A 152 10.72 3.15 -23.58
C GLY A 152 11.26 2.21 -24.68
N ALA A 153 11.29 0.91 -24.38
CA ALA A 153 11.89 -0.11 -25.24
C ALA A 153 11.28 -0.16 -26.65
N LYS A 154 9.95 -0.05 -26.76
CA LYS A 154 9.24 -0.13 -28.04
C LYS A 154 9.70 0.94 -29.04
N ARG A 155 9.78 2.19 -28.59
CA ARG A 155 10.19 3.31 -29.44
C ARG A 155 11.68 3.23 -29.76
N ALA A 156 12.49 2.83 -28.77
CA ALA A 156 13.91 2.61 -28.97
C ALA A 156 14.20 1.57 -30.06
N VAL A 157 13.56 0.39 -30.04
CA VAL A 157 13.78 -0.65 -31.07
C VAL A 157 13.23 -0.27 -32.45
N ARG A 158 12.15 0.53 -32.52
CA ARG A 158 11.55 0.98 -33.79
C ARG A 158 12.50 1.80 -34.66
N THR A 159 13.54 2.40 -34.07
CA THR A 159 14.59 3.11 -34.83
C THR A 159 15.34 2.20 -35.79
N GLY A 160 15.48 0.90 -35.48
CA GLY A 160 16.36 -0.02 -36.20
C GLY A 160 17.86 0.22 -35.94
N GLU A 161 18.20 1.13 -35.03
CA GLU A 161 19.59 1.58 -34.83
C GLU A 161 20.31 0.84 -33.68
N THR A 162 19.61 0.00 -32.92
CA THR A 162 20.15 -0.68 -31.74
C THR A 162 20.33 -2.18 -31.98
N ASP A 163 21.38 -2.77 -31.39
CA ASP A 163 21.60 -4.23 -31.42
C ASP A 163 21.07 -4.94 -30.16
N GLY A 164 20.73 -4.14 -29.15
CA GLY A 164 20.10 -4.52 -27.90
C GLY A 164 19.75 -3.27 -27.09
N LEU A 165 19.19 -3.42 -25.89
CA LEU A 165 18.86 -2.29 -25.03
C LEU A 165 19.25 -2.56 -23.57
N PHE A 166 19.61 -1.48 -22.89
CA PHE A 166 19.75 -1.40 -21.44
C PHE A 166 18.57 -0.59 -20.87
N SER A 167 17.96 -1.07 -19.79
CA SER A 167 16.92 -0.32 -19.06
C SER A 167 17.55 0.42 -17.87
N TRP A 168 17.12 1.65 -17.58
CA TRP A 168 17.48 2.41 -16.38
C TRP A 168 16.47 2.20 -15.22
N ALA A 169 15.37 1.49 -15.46
CA ALA A 169 14.29 1.29 -14.50
C ALA A 169 14.66 0.20 -13.47
N ALA A 170 15.53 0.54 -12.51
CA ALA A 170 15.96 -0.37 -11.45
C ALA A 170 15.05 -0.34 -10.20
N TRP A 171 14.24 0.71 -10.06
CA TRP A 171 13.47 1.04 -8.86
C TRP A 171 11.97 0.92 -9.08
N PRO A 172 11.18 0.56 -8.05
CA PRO A 172 9.74 0.48 -8.16
C PRO A 172 9.08 1.86 -8.25
N GLU A 173 7.87 1.89 -8.79
CA GLU A 173 7.00 3.06 -8.73
C GLU A 173 6.35 3.18 -7.35
N GLY A 174 6.47 4.34 -6.72
CA GLY A 174 5.80 4.60 -5.46
C GLY A 174 6.21 3.67 -4.31
N PRO A 175 5.31 3.40 -3.36
CA PRO A 175 5.59 2.56 -2.20
C PRO A 175 5.50 1.07 -2.53
N ASN A 176 5.46 0.68 -3.81
CA ASN A 176 5.25 -0.70 -4.23
C ASN A 176 6.53 -1.53 -4.18
N LYS A 177 6.39 -2.86 -4.18
CA LYS A 177 7.53 -3.75 -4.49
C LYS A 177 7.84 -3.70 -5.98
N ILE A 178 9.09 -3.94 -6.36
CA ILE A 178 9.47 -4.01 -7.78
C ILE A 178 8.76 -5.19 -8.46
N ASP A 179 8.21 -4.93 -9.64
CA ASP A 179 7.59 -5.93 -10.50
C ASP A 179 8.45 -6.23 -11.75
N MET A 180 7.97 -7.11 -12.64
CA MET A 180 8.65 -7.47 -13.88
C MET A 180 8.10 -6.77 -15.12
N GLU A 181 7.19 -5.78 -15.00
CA GLU A 181 6.49 -5.24 -16.17
C GLU A 181 7.43 -4.53 -17.13
N VAL A 182 8.31 -3.68 -16.61
CA VAL A 182 9.28 -2.97 -17.43
C VAL A 182 10.24 -3.96 -18.08
N ASP A 183 10.81 -4.90 -17.31
CA ASP A 183 11.70 -5.93 -17.84
C ASP A 183 11.01 -6.77 -18.95
N ALA A 184 9.76 -7.16 -18.74
CA ALA A 184 8.96 -7.89 -19.73
C ALA A 184 8.78 -7.08 -21.01
N SER A 185 8.55 -5.77 -20.92
CA SER A 185 8.44 -4.91 -22.09
C SER A 185 9.72 -4.92 -22.95
N TYR A 186 10.89 -4.88 -22.32
CA TYR A 186 12.18 -4.96 -23.04
C TYR A 186 12.32 -6.32 -23.71
N LEU A 187 12.08 -7.42 -22.98
CA LEU A 187 12.14 -8.78 -23.53
C LEU A 187 11.22 -8.97 -24.74
N ILE A 188 9.99 -8.46 -24.66
CA ILE A 188 8.98 -8.56 -25.72
C ILE A 188 9.41 -7.76 -26.95
N PHE A 189 9.76 -6.48 -26.78
CA PHE A 189 10.06 -5.60 -27.92
C PHE A 189 11.41 -5.87 -28.58
N LEU A 190 12.39 -6.37 -27.81
CA LEU A 190 13.67 -6.81 -28.37
C LEU A 190 13.53 -8.08 -29.21
N ASN A 191 12.48 -8.89 -28.99
CA ASN A 191 12.15 -10.09 -29.76
C ASN A 191 13.37 -11.02 -29.97
N GLY A 192 14.10 -11.29 -28.89
CA GLY A 192 15.31 -12.11 -28.91
C GLY A 192 16.63 -11.35 -29.12
N SER A 193 16.59 -10.04 -29.34
CA SER A 193 17.78 -9.17 -29.29
C SER A 193 18.29 -9.01 -27.85
N SER A 194 19.53 -8.54 -27.67
CA SER A 194 20.17 -8.53 -26.35
C SER A 194 19.50 -7.58 -25.38
N TYR A 195 19.21 -8.08 -24.17
CA TYR A 195 18.72 -7.28 -23.05
C TYR A 195 19.79 -7.19 -21.96
N MET A 196 20.04 -5.96 -21.48
CA MET A 196 20.82 -5.69 -20.28
C MET A 196 19.87 -5.21 -19.18
N MET A 197 19.71 -6.01 -18.12
CA MET A 197 18.78 -5.72 -17.01
C MET A 197 19.47 -4.88 -15.93
N PRO A 198 18.81 -3.82 -15.39
CA PRO A 198 19.37 -3.01 -14.32
C PRO A 198 19.14 -3.65 -12.94
N ILE A 199 20.15 -3.54 -12.07
CA ILE A 199 20.04 -3.90 -10.65
C ILE A 199 20.56 -2.72 -9.82
N SER A 200 19.81 -2.27 -8.83
CA SER A 200 20.23 -1.21 -7.91
C SER A 200 19.81 -1.53 -6.49
N PRO A 201 20.62 -1.21 -5.46
CA PRO A 201 20.23 -1.45 -4.08
C PRO A 201 19.33 -0.36 -3.48
N TRP A 202 19.53 0.91 -3.89
CA TRP A 202 18.95 2.07 -3.23
C TRP A 202 18.87 3.25 -4.20
N PHE A 203 18.19 4.35 -3.85
CA PHE A 203 18.30 5.63 -4.55
C PHE A 203 17.93 6.77 -3.61
N TYR A 204 18.82 7.75 -3.48
CA TYR A 204 18.54 9.00 -2.79
C TYR A 204 19.49 10.08 -3.31
N THR A 205 18.95 11.24 -3.64
CA THR A 205 19.73 12.40 -4.03
C THR A 205 19.20 13.66 -3.37
N ASN A 206 20.12 14.53 -2.96
CA ASN A 206 19.85 15.91 -2.59
C ASN A 206 20.97 16.80 -3.13
N LEU A 207 20.87 17.08 -4.43
CA LEU A 207 21.79 17.87 -5.23
C LEU A 207 21.02 19.00 -5.95
N PRO A 208 20.69 20.10 -5.25
CA PRO A 208 19.96 21.24 -5.82
C PRO A 208 20.61 21.85 -7.06
N GLY A 209 21.94 21.82 -7.18
CA GLY A 209 22.67 22.29 -8.36
C GLY A 209 22.29 21.55 -9.65
N TYR A 210 21.74 20.34 -9.53
CA TYR A 210 21.19 19.55 -10.64
C TYR A 210 19.67 19.54 -10.69
N ASN A 211 18.99 20.35 -9.87
CA ASN A 211 17.55 20.29 -9.62
C ASN A 211 17.08 18.91 -9.15
N LYS A 212 17.90 18.22 -8.33
CA LYS A 212 17.59 16.88 -7.82
C LYS A 212 17.44 16.87 -6.31
N ASN A 213 16.28 16.44 -5.82
CA ASN A 213 16.04 16.23 -4.38
C ASN A 213 14.90 15.24 -4.13
N TRP A 214 15.13 13.95 -4.36
CA TRP A 214 14.12 12.92 -4.13
C TRP A 214 14.75 11.57 -3.77
N LEU A 215 13.92 10.61 -3.38
CA LEU A 215 14.30 9.21 -3.22
C LEU A 215 13.28 8.27 -3.86
N TRP A 216 13.74 7.08 -4.24
CA TRP A 216 12.86 5.96 -4.60
C TRP A 216 12.98 4.85 -3.57
N ARG A 217 12.00 3.96 -3.52
CA ARG A 217 11.99 2.86 -2.55
C ARG A 217 13.15 1.90 -2.79
N GLY A 218 14.04 1.80 -1.80
CA GLY A 218 15.17 0.88 -1.77
C GLY A 218 15.09 -0.23 -0.71
N ASP A 219 14.09 -0.17 0.17
CA ASP A 219 13.88 -1.05 1.35
C ASP A 219 14.37 -2.50 1.16
N SER A 220 13.72 -3.27 0.28
CA SER A 220 14.04 -4.68 -0.02
C SER A 220 14.65 -4.87 -1.42
N LEU A 221 14.93 -3.76 -2.12
CA LEU A 221 15.15 -3.76 -3.57
C LEU A 221 16.35 -4.61 -4.00
N TRP A 222 17.43 -4.59 -3.22
CA TRP A 222 18.62 -5.38 -3.52
C TRP A 222 18.30 -6.88 -3.59
N HIS A 223 17.55 -7.40 -2.62
CA HIS A 223 17.13 -8.82 -2.63
C HIS A 223 16.15 -9.10 -3.77
N ASP A 224 15.16 -8.23 -3.94
CA ASP A 224 14.09 -8.42 -4.90
C ASP A 224 14.62 -8.43 -6.35
N ARG A 225 15.49 -7.48 -6.75
CA ARG A 225 16.05 -7.43 -8.12
C ARG A 225 16.91 -8.65 -8.45
N TRP A 226 17.70 -9.17 -7.51
CA TRP A 226 18.48 -10.39 -7.73
C TRP A 226 17.58 -11.62 -7.94
N ASN A 227 16.51 -11.75 -7.16
CA ASN A 227 15.52 -12.81 -7.35
C ASN A 227 14.77 -12.69 -8.69
N LEU A 228 14.45 -11.47 -9.14
CA LEU A 228 13.88 -11.25 -10.46
C LEU A 228 14.87 -11.64 -11.58
N ALA A 229 16.16 -11.30 -11.45
CA ALA A 229 17.18 -11.71 -12.42
C ALA A 229 17.27 -13.24 -12.52
N PHE A 230 17.23 -13.95 -11.38
CA PHE A 230 17.18 -15.42 -11.36
C PHE A 230 15.92 -15.96 -12.04
N THR A 231 14.77 -15.30 -11.81
CA THR A 231 13.50 -15.69 -12.41
C THR A 231 13.57 -15.63 -13.93
N LEU A 232 14.06 -14.52 -14.48
CA LEU A 232 14.12 -14.32 -15.92
C LEU A 232 15.04 -15.34 -16.63
N VAL A 233 16.10 -15.82 -15.97
CA VAL A 233 17.01 -16.82 -16.55
C VAL A 233 16.68 -18.28 -16.17
N SER A 234 15.74 -18.50 -15.24
CA SER A 234 15.28 -19.86 -14.87
C SER A 234 14.33 -20.47 -15.90
N GLN A 235 13.67 -19.63 -16.70
CA GLN A 235 12.59 -20.04 -17.58
C GLN A 235 13.06 -20.15 -19.04
N ASP A 236 13.31 -21.37 -19.50
CA ASP A 236 13.75 -21.67 -20.89
C ASP A 236 12.72 -21.29 -21.97
N GLN A 237 11.49 -20.94 -21.57
CA GLN A 237 10.39 -20.67 -22.51
C GLN A 237 10.37 -19.25 -23.07
N TRP A 238 11.13 -18.31 -22.49
CA TRP A 238 11.12 -16.91 -22.93
C TRP A 238 12.27 -16.61 -23.89
N PRO A 239 11.98 -16.14 -25.11
CA PRO A 239 13.03 -15.65 -26.00
C PRO A 239 13.68 -14.38 -25.40
N GLY A 240 15.00 -14.27 -25.51
CA GLY A 240 15.72 -13.02 -25.18
C GLY A 240 16.03 -12.80 -23.70
N GLN A 241 16.15 -13.86 -22.88
CA GLN A 241 16.62 -13.76 -21.48
C GLN A 241 17.79 -12.77 -21.32
N PRO A 242 17.90 -12.04 -20.18
CA PRO A 242 18.99 -11.10 -19.98
C PRO A 242 20.37 -11.75 -20.19
N GLU A 243 21.10 -11.25 -21.19
CA GLU A 243 22.49 -11.64 -21.45
C GLU A 243 23.43 -10.92 -20.49
N TYR A 244 23.08 -9.69 -20.13
CA TYR A 244 23.88 -8.83 -19.30
C TYR A 244 23.08 -8.28 -18.13
N LEU A 245 23.75 -8.07 -17.00
CA LEU A 245 23.23 -7.25 -15.91
C LEU A 245 24.12 -6.02 -15.76
N GLN A 246 23.53 -4.88 -15.42
CA GLN A 246 24.29 -3.71 -15.02
C GLN A 246 23.83 -3.25 -13.64
N ILE A 247 24.76 -3.28 -12.68
CA ILE A 247 24.56 -2.74 -11.35
C ILE A 247 24.67 -1.21 -11.44
N ILE A 248 23.63 -0.51 -11.01
CA ILE A 248 23.56 0.94 -10.90
C ILE A 248 23.69 1.26 -9.40
N SER A 249 24.87 1.62 -8.89
CA SER A 249 26.15 1.87 -9.57
C SER A 249 27.35 1.43 -8.72
N TRP A 250 28.57 1.57 -9.23
CA TRP A 250 29.80 1.39 -8.48
C TRP A 250 30.14 2.61 -7.60
N ASN A 251 30.16 3.82 -8.16
CA ASN A 251 30.67 5.03 -7.50
C ASN A 251 29.82 6.29 -7.72
N ASP A 252 28.52 6.15 -7.97
CA ASP A 252 27.63 7.30 -7.99
C ASP A 252 27.17 7.66 -6.58
N TYR A 253 28.00 8.43 -5.88
CA TYR A 253 27.75 8.85 -4.51
C TYR A 253 26.60 9.86 -4.39
N GLY A 254 26.39 10.67 -5.44
CA GLY A 254 25.38 11.73 -5.44
C GLY A 254 23.93 11.22 -5.56
N GLU A 255 23.76 9.97 -5.98
CA GLU A 255 22.44 9.31 -6.07
C GLU A 255 22.31 8.12 -5.11
N SER A 256 23.27 7.95 -4.20
CA SER A 256 23.24 7.00 -3.08
C SER A 256 23.05 5.53 -3.46
N HIS A 257 23.34 5.15 -4.70
CA HIS A 257 23.17 3.77 -5.18
C HIS A 257 24.50 3.06 -5.46
N TYR A 258 25.61 3.64 -5.00
CA TYR A 258 26.95 3.06 -5.08
C TYR A 258 27.06 1.75 -4.27
N ILE A 259 27.86 0.80 -4.76
CA ILE A 259 28.29 -0.42 -4.04
C ILE A 259 29.82 -0.50 -3.87
N GLY A 260 30.55 0.44 -4.46
CA GLY A 260 31.99 0.60 -4.32
C GLY A 260 32.40 1.10 -2.93
N PRO A 261 33.70 1.08 -2.62
CA PRO A 261 34.19 1.63 -1.36
C PRO A 261 33.94 3.14 -1.28
N LEU A 262 33.77 3.66 -0.07
CA LEU A 262 33.83 5.10 0.15
C LEU A 262 35.22 5.63 -0.25
N ASN A 263 35.25 6.72 -1.01
CA ASN A 263 36.48 7.35 -1.49
C ASN A 263 36.32 8.87 -1.50
N ASP A 264 37.03 9.55 -0.59
CA ASP A 264 36.94 11.00 -0.42
C ASP A 264 37.40 11.79 -1.66
N LYS A 265 38.26 11.19 -2.48
CA LYS A 265 38.68 11.73 -3.79
C LYS A 265 37.57 11.76 -4.85
N ALA A 266 36.40 11.17 -4.59
CA ALA A 266 35.27 11.10 -5.51
C ALA A 266 34.01 11.84 -5.03
N TYR A 267 34.14 12.71 -4.03
CA TYR A 267 33.02 13.48 -3.49
C TYR A 267 32.81 14.85 -4.16
N VAL A 268 33.46 15.12 -5.29
CA VAL A 268 33.31 16.37 -6.03
C VAL A 268 31.85 16.63 -6.46
N ALA A 269 31.06 15.57 -6.69
CA ALA A 269 29.65 15.67 -7.03
C ALA A 269 28.79 16.42 -5.98
N PHE A 270 29.19 16.39 -4.70
CA PHE A 270 28.48 17.12 -3.64
C PHE A 270 28.73 18.62 -3.70
N ASP A 271 29.91 19.05 -4.15
CA ASP A 271 30.24 20.46 -4.32
C ASP A 271 29.56 21.02 -5.58
N ILE A 272 29.67 20.30 -6.71
CA ILE A 272 29.05 20.71 -7.99
C ILE A 272 27.51 20.65 -7.90
N GLY A 273 26.97 19.61 -7.28
CA GLY A 273 25.53 19.45 -7.07
C GLY A 273 24.97 20.33 -5.95
N GLU A 274 25.79 21.18 -5.33
CA GLU A 274 25.41 22.11 -4.25
C GLU A 274 24.68 21.41 -3.08
N ALA A 275 25.15 20.21 -2.70
CA ALA A 275 24.53 19.42 -1.65
C ALA A 275 24.52 20.18 -0.32
N PRO A 276 23.44 20.09 0.48
CA PRO A 276 23.39 20.76 1.77
C PRO A 276 24.47 20.24 2.73
N TYR A 277 24.86 18.97 2.61
CA TYR A 277 26.01 18.35 3.27
C TYR A 277 26.36 17.04 2.54
N ASN A 278 27.51 16.44 2.87
CA ASN A 278 27.90 15.17 2.27
C ASN A 278 27.26 14.00 3.05
N TYR A 279 26.09 13.56 2.57
CA TYR A 279 25.31 12.47 3.15
C TYR A 279 25.90 11.06 2.95
N VAL A 280 27.08 10.95 2.33
CA VAL A 280 27.80 9.68 2.13
C VAL A 280 28.88 9.43 3.19
N LYS A 281 29.30 10.47 3.94
CA LYS A 281 30.26 10.30 5.02
C LYS A 281 29.74 9.34 6.09
N GLY A 282 30.49 8.26 6.33
CA GLY A 282 30.12 7.24 7.32
C GLY A 282 29.01 6.29 6.88
N MET A 283 28.61 6.31 5.60
CA MET A 283 27.58 5.44 5.03
C MET A 283 28.21 4.44 4.04
N PRO A 284 28.94 3.42 4.51
CA PRO A 284 29.51 2.40 3.63
C PRO A 284 28.38 1.58 2.98
N HIS A 285 28.52 1.27 1.69
CA HIS A 285 27.61 0.40 0.93
C HIS A 285 28.25 -0.90 0.47
N ASP A 286 29.53 -1.11 0.77
CA ASP A 286 30.30 -2.26 0.30
C ASP A 286 29.86 -3.59 0.91
N GLY A 287 29.08 -3.56 1.99
CA GLY A 287 28.41 -4.74 2.55
C GLY A 287 27.54 -5.48 1.54
N TRP A 288 26.84 -4.76 0.63
CA TRP A 288 26.05 -5.39 -0.42
C TRP A 288 26.87 -6.26 -1.38
N ARG A 289 28.17 -5.94 -1.57
CA ARG A 289 29.07 -6.75 -2.41
C ARG A 289 29.30 -8.16 -1.87
N LYS A 290 29.08 -8.40 -0.58
CA LYS A 290 29.30 -9.74 0.02
C LYS A 290 28.34 -10.81 -0.49
N LEU A 291 27.20 -10.42 -1.05
CA LEU A 291 26.24 -11.34 -1.66
C LEU A 291 26.54 -11.61 -3.15
N LEU A 292 27.30 -10.73 -3.79
CA LEU A 292 27.48 -10.73 -5.24
C LEU A 292 28.20 -11.96 -5.79
N PRO A 293 29.26 -12.52 -5.16
CA PRO A 293 29.90 -13.72 -5.70
C PRO A 293 28.91 -14.87 -5.93
N TYR A 294 28.06 -15.15 -4.93
CA TYR A 294 27.01 -16.16 -5.07
C TYR A 294 25.96 -15.78 -6.11
N ALA A 295 25.49 -14.52 -6.08
CA ALA A 295 24.42 -14.09 -6.95
C ALA A 295 24.84 -14.06 -8.43
N ILE A 296 26.02 -13.51 -8.72
CA ILE A 296 26.59 -13.45 -10.07
C ILE A 296 26.92 -14.85 -10.58
N ASP A 297 27.55 -15.70 -9.77
CA ASP A 297 27.85 -17.07 -10.18
C ASP A 297 26.57 -17.87 -10.45
N THR A 298 25.51 -17.66 -9.65
CA THR A 298 24.20 -18.28 -9.85
C THR A 298 23.55 -17.78 -11.14
N PHE A 299 23.60 -16.48 -11.43
CA PHE A 299 23.10 -15.91 -12.69
C PHE A 299 23.84 -16.47 -13.92
N LYS A 300 25.17 -16.53 -13.86
CA LYS A 300 26.02 -16.97 -14.98
C LYS A 300 25.93 -18.47 -15.20
N ASN A 301 26.02 -19.26 -14.14
CA ASN A 301 26.17 -20.72 -14.21
C ASN A 301 24.86 -21.48 -13.93
N GLY A 302 23.80 -20.79 -13.51
CA GLY A 302 22.53 -21.37 -13.07
C GLY A 302 22.56 -21.98 -11.67
N ILE A 303 23.72 -22.06 -11.01
CA ILE A 303 23.87 -22.56 -9.64
C ILE A 303 25.24 -22.13 -9.10
N ALA A 304 25.31 -21.82 -7.81
CA ALA A 304 26.58 -21.54 -7.12
C ALA A 304 26.66 -22.29 -5.79
N THR A 305 27.88 -22.57 -5.34
CA THR A 305 28.16 -23.16 -4.03
C THR A 305 28.44 -22.06 -3.00
N ILE A 306 27.78 -22.15 -1.86
CA ILE A 306 28.02 -21.30 -0.70
C ILE A 306 29.18 -21.90 0.09
N ASN A 307 30.30 -21.19 0.11
CA ASN A 307 31.50 -21.59 0.85
C ASN A 307 31.66 -20.85 2.18
N GLN A 308 30.89 -19.77 2.36
CA GLN A 308 30.89 -18.95 3.56
C GLN A 308 29.49 -18.35 3.75
N GLU A 309 28.95 -18.41 4.97
CA GLU A 309 27.67 -17.78 5.26
C GLU A 309 27.87 -16.31 5.57
N VAL A 310 26.99 -15.47 5.03
CA VAL A 310 27.09 -14.00 5.05
C VAL A 310 25.82 -13.44 5.66
N LEU A 311 25.94 -12.41 6.48
CA LEU A 311 24.82 -11.54 6.86
C LEU A 311 25.16 -10.12 6.41
N VAL A 312 24.25 -9.48 5.68
CA VAL A 312 24.31 -8.08 5.26
C VAL A 312 23.09 -7.37 5.81
N ALA A 313 23.25 -6.18 6.35
CA ALA A 313 22.14 -5.35 6.82
C ALA A 313 22.29 -3.91 6.35
N TRP A 314 21.18 -3.24 6.10
CA TRP A 314 21.14 -1.84 5.73
C TRP A 314 19.94 -1.12 6.32
N TYR A 315 20.14 0.14 6.69
CA TYR A 315 19.11 0.98 7.28
C TYR A 315 19.56 2.43 7.41
N ARG A 316 18.60 3.35 7.54
CA ARG A 316 18.91 4.76 7.88
C ARG A 316 19.31 4.87 9.35
N THR A 317 20.40 5.56 9.65
CA THR A 317 20.87 5.73 11.04
C THR A 317 20.01 6.70 11.86
N THR A 318 19.02 7.34 11.23
CA THR A 318 18.11 8.28 11.86
C THR A 318 16.67 7.96 11.43
N PRO A 319 15.70 7.87 12.35
CA PRO A 319 14.28 7.74 12.01
C PRO A 319 13.78 8.83 11.04
N ALA A 320 12.77 8.53 10.22
CA ALA A 320 12.20 9.46 9.23
C ALA A 320 11.78 10.79 9.85
N SER A 321 11.19 10.72 11.05
CA SER A 321 10.66 11.85 11.80
C SER A 321 11.66 12.51 12.74
N ALA A 322 12.92 12.04 12.80
CA ALA A 322 13.91 12.58 13.73
C ALA A 322 14.24 14.05 13.44
N CYS A 323 14.25 14.44 12.16
CA CYS A 323 14.68 15.75 11.68
C CYS A 323 13.87 16.17 10.45
N GLY A 324 14.13 17.37 9.92
CA GLY A 324 13.50 17.83 8.68
C GLY A 324 13.94 17.00 7.48
N THR A 325 13.08 16.87 6.47
CA THR A 325 13.41 16.08 5.26
C THR A 325 14.49 16.73 4.39
N GLY A 326 14.82 18.01 4.62
CA GLY A 326 15.71 18.78 3.75
C GLY A 326 15.11 19.09 2.38
N GLY A 327 13.77 19.11 2.29
CA GLY A 327 13.03 19.27 1.04
C GLY A 327 12.97 18.02 0.17
N THR A 328 13.54 16.89 0.62
CA THR A 328 13.51 15.62 -0.12
C THR A 328 12.08 15.10 -0.18
N THR A 329 11.61 14.82 -1.40
CA THR A 329 10.36 14.12 -1.66
C THR A 329 10.59 12.62 -1.82
N GLY A 330 9.60 11.81 -1.45
CA GLY A 330 9.49 10.47 -2.00
C GLY A 330 8.95 10.57 -3.43
N ASN A 331 9.65 9.96 -4.39
CA ASN A 331 9.45 10.17 -5.84
C ASN A 331 9.57 11.64 -6.27
N THR A 332 9.40 11.87 -7.58
CA THR A 332 9.39 13.22 -8.16
C THR A 332 8.46 13.28 -9.36
N ALA A 333 7.73 14.40 -9.48
CA ALA A 333 6.89 14.67 -10.65
C ALA A 333 7.73 14.79 -11.93
N ALA A 334 9.01 15.16 -11.83
CA ALA A 334 9.94 15.22 -12.96
C ALA A 334 10.16 13.85 -13.62
N GLN A 335 9.88 12.76 -12.91
CA GLN A 335 9.94 11.37 -13.39
C GLN A 335 8.54 10.77 -13.57
N LEU A 336 7.52 11.63 -13.74
CA LEU A 336 6.11 11.27 -13.95
C LEU A 336 5.51 10.44 -12.82
N GLN A 337 6.06 10.53 -11.61
CA GLN A 337 5.56 9.83 -10.42
C GLN A 337 4.96 10.82 -9.41
N PRO A 338 3.85 10.46 -8.74
CA PRO A 338 3.30 11.26 -7.65
C PRO A 338 4.30 11.41 -6.51
N GLU A 339 4.54 12.66 -6.09
CA GLU A 339 5.36 12.98 -4.93
C GLU A 339 4.63 12.60 -3.64
N MET A 340 5.37 12.07 -2.68
CA MET A 340 4.85 11.58 -1.40
C MET A 340 5.87 11.75 -0.27
N PRO A 341 5.50 11.53 1.00
CA PRO A 341 6.45 11.62 2.10
C PRO A 341 7.61 10.61 1.94
N PRO A 342 8.88 11.04 2.05
CA PRO A 342 10.04 10.15 1.85
C PRO A 342 10.08 8.97 2.84
N GLY A 343 9.52 9.14 4.04
CA GLY A 343 9.42 8.07 5.05
C GLY A 343 8.48 6.92 4.68
N GLU A 344 7.57 7.11 3.71
CA GLU A 344 6.72 6.02 3.20
C GLU A 344 7.48 5.09 2.26
N LEU A 345 8.50 5.62 1.56
CA LEU A 345 9.35 4.89 0.63
C LEU A 345 10.63 4.33 1.27
N SER A 346 11.12 4.99 2.32
CA SER A 346 12.27 4.56 3.11
C SER A 346 11.85 4.35 4.55
N GLN A 347 11.38 3.15 4.86
CA GLN A 347 10.72 2.86 6.14
C GLN A 347 11.72 2.86 7.31
N ASP A 348 11.22 3.13 8.53
CA ASP A 348 11.99 3.04 9.78
C ASP A 348 12.19 1.57 10.19
N LYS A 349 12.96 0.84 9.37
CA LYS A 349 13.25 -0.59 9.52
C LYS A 349 14.72 -0.90 9.24
N ILE A 350 15.22 -1.92 9.93
CA ILE A 350 16.47 -2.61 9.65
C ILE A 350 16.18 -3.69 8.64
N PHE A 351 16.72 -3.57 7.42
CA PHE A 351 16.63 -4.59 6.39
C PHE A 351 17.89 -5.43 6.40
N PHE A 352 17.76 -6.73 6.15
CA PHE A 352 18.91 -7.62 6.10
C PHE A 352 18.67 -8.81 5.19
N SER A 353 19.76 -9.26 4.57
CA SER A 353 19.80 -10.48 3.78
C SER A 353 20.94 -11.37 4.27
N ALA A 354 20.71 -12.68 4.25
CA ALA A 354 21.72 -13.65 4.66
C ALA A 354 21.88 -14.76 3.63
N LEU A 355 23.13 -15.09 3.28
CA LEU A 355 23.46 -16.22 2.44
C LEU A 355 23.76 -17.42 3.35
N LEU A 356 22.86 -18.40 3.40
CA LEU A 356 22.91 -19.48 4.38
C LEU A 356 22.87 -20.87 3.74
N THR A 357 23.43 -21.85 4.46
CA THR A 357 23.42 -23.29 4.09
C THR A 357 22.40 -24.11 4.86
N SER A 358 21.74 -23.49 5.83
CA SER A 358 20.64 -24.03 6.61
C SER A 358 19.86 -22.88 7.25
N LEU A 359 18.64 -23.14 7.71
CA LEU A 359 17.87 -22.13 8.45
C LEU A 359 18.61 -21.69 9.72
N LEU A 360 18.88 -20.38 9.82
CA LEU A 360 19.33 -19.70 11.03
C LEU A 360 18.33 -18.61 11.35
N THR A 361 18.08 -18.37 12.63
CA THR A 361 17.09 -17.38 13.07
C THR A 361 17.77 -16.04 13.34
N PRO A 362 17.32 -14.93 12.74
CA PRO A 362 17.84 -13.62 13.04
C PRO A 362 17.33 -13.11 14.40
N ARG A 363 18.20 -12.45 15.15
CA ARG A 363 17.88 -11.69 16.36
C ARG A 363 18.38 -10.28 16.21
N VAL A 364 17.51 -9.31 16.41
CA VAL A 364 17.85 -7.89 16.34
C VAL A 364 17.77 -7.31 17.74
N THR A 365 18.81 -6.58 18.14
CA THR A 365 18.86 -5.84 19.39
C THR A 365 19.05 -4.37 19.09
N ILE A 366 18.17 -3.52 19.63
CA ILE A 366 18.33 -2.07 19.61
C ILE A 366 18.36 -1.61 21.06
N ASP A 367 19.47 -1.00 21.48
CA ASP A 367 19.69 -0.50 22.84
C ASP A 367 19.39 -1.54 23.94
N GLY A 368 19.97 -2.74 23.77
CA GLY A 368 19.81 -3.85 24.71
C GLY A 368 18.45 -4.58 24.62
N GLN A 369 17.47 -4.05 23.88
CA GLN A 369 16.19 -4.71 23.67
C GLN A 369 16.27 -5.69 22.51
N ARG A 370 16.38 -6.98 22.86
CA ARG A 370 16.50 -8.08 21.91
C ARG A 370 15.14 -8.61 21.46
N ARG A 371 14.99 -8.86 20.17
CA ARG A 371 13.85 -9.52 19.53
C ARG A 371 14.31 -10.62 18.59
N VAL A 372 13.55 -11.71 18.55
CA VAL A 372 13.66 -12.74 17.51
C VAL A 372 12.87 -12.24 16.31
N VAL A 373 13.42 -12.39 15.12
CA VAL A 373 12.82 -11.90 13.87
C VAL A 373 12.57 -13.09 12.94
N ASN A 374 11.45 -13.07 12.23
CA ASN A 374 11.14 -14.05 11.19
C ASN A 374 11.74 -13.59 9.85
N TRP A 375 12.02 -14.53 8.96
CA TRP A 375 12.41 -14.20 7.59
C TRP A 375 11.17 -13.77 6.79
N ASP A 376 11.27 -12.64 6.08
CA ASP A 376 10.25 -12.18 5.13
C ASP A 376 10.26 -13.02 3.85
N ASP A 377 11.45 -13.48 3.44
CA ASP A 377 11.66 -14.41 2.35
C ASP A 377 12.80 -15.42 2.62
N ALA A 378 12.66 -16.62 2.07
CA ALA A 378 13.60 -17.72 2.22
C ALA A 378 13.71 -18.55 0.94
N PRO A 379 14.93 -19.02 0.57
CA PRO A 379 15.16 -19.76 -0.66
C PRO A 379 14.53 -21.16 -0.60
N TYR A 380 14.19 -21.72 -1.76
CA TYR A 380 13.73 -23.10 -1.85
C TYR A 380 14.81 -24.07 -1.34
N GLY A 381 14.43 -24.99 -0.46
CA GLY A 381 15.35 -25.96 0.14
C GLY A 381 16.28 -25.38 1.21
N TYR A 382 16.07 -24.14 1.66
CA TYR A 382 16.78 -23.51 2.77
C TYR A 382 18.30 -23.36 2.58
N VAL A 383 18.76 -23.35 1.32
CA VAL A 383 20.15 -23.06 0.93
C VAL A 383 20.11 -21.94 -0.10
N GLY A 384 20.67 -20.78 0.22
CA GLY A 384 20.63 -19.59 -0.64
C GLY A 384 20.45 -18.29 0.13
N MET A 385 19.91 -17.29 -0.55
CA MET A 385 19.68 -15.94 -0.01
C MET A 385 18.34 -15.84 0.71
N TYR A 386 18.39 -15.49 1.98
CA TYR A 386 17.27 -15.11 2.84
C TYR A 386 17.14 -13.60 2.91
N HIS A 387 15.95 -13.10 3.21
CA HIS A 387 15.70 -11.67 3.44
C HIS A 387 14.69 -11.45 4.56
N GLY A 388 14.92 -10.41 5.36
CA GLY A 388 14.04 -10.04 6.46
C GLY A 388 14.18 -8.56 6.81
N SER A 389 13.23 -8.09 7.61
CA SER A 389 13.20 -6.72 8.09
C SER A 389 12.74 -6.64 9.54
N PHE A 390 13.11 -5.55 10.21
CA PHE A 390 12.74 -5.32 11.60
C PHE A 390 12.51 -3.84 11.88
N ALA A 391 11.33 -3.47 12.35
CA ALA A 391 11.00 -2.07 12.63
C ALA A 391 11.79 -1.52 13.83
N TYR A 392 12.17 -0.23 13.74
CA TYR A 392 12.80 0.47 14.85
C TYR A 392 11.86 0.54 16.06
N GLU A 393 10.54 0.63 15.81
CA GLU A 393 9.50 0.80 16.84
C GLU A 393 9.82 1.96 17.80
N GLY A 394 10.29 3.09 17.24
CA GLY A 394 10.67 4.28 18.00
C GLY A 394 11.97 4.15 18.81
N ARG A 395 12.70 3.03 18.69
CA ARG A 395 13.94 2.79 19.43
C ARG A 395 15.14 3.44 18.71
N VAL A 396 16.06 3.96 19.52
CA VAL A 396 17.36 4.49 19.11
C VAL A 396 18.44 3.90 20.01
N GLY A 397 19.70 3.90 19.57
CA GLY A 397 20.84 3.35 20.28
C GLY A 397 21.56 2.26 19.49
N LYS A 398 22.36 1.46 20.18
CA LYS A 398 23.23 0.45 19.56
C LYS A 398 22.42 -0.62 18.84
N VAL A 399 22.79 -0.90 17.59
CA VAL A 399 22.17 -1.95 16.78
C VAL A 399 23.07 -3.18 16.73
N LEU A 400 22.50 -4.35 17.02
CA LEU A 400 23.16 -5.64 16.90
C LEU A 400 22.25 -6.61 16.17
N ILE A 401 22.79 -7.30 15.16
CA ILE A 401 22.05 -8.33 14.42
C ILE A 401 22.83 -9.64 14.55
N GLU A 402 22.19 -10.65 15.11
CA GLU A 402 22.78 -11.96 15.37
C GLU A 402 22.05 -13.00 14.53
N LEU A 403 22.78 -13.96 13.96
CA LEU A 403 22.20 -15.21 13.47
C LEU A 403 22.38 -16.27 14.54
N VAL A 404 21.32 -17.02 14.83
CA VAL A 404 21.35 -18.10 15.81
C VAL A 404 20.94 -19.43 15.22
N ASP A 405 21.56 -20.51 15.69
CA ASP A 405 21.19 -21.87 15.33
C ASP A 405 20.03 -22.42 16.19
N ASN A 406 19.60 -23.65 15.89
CA ASN A 406 18.51 -24.32 16.60
C ASN A 406 18.81 -24.62 18.08
N SER A 407 20.08 -24.61 18.50
CA SER A 407 20.47 -24.72 19.91
C SER A 407 20.42 -23.38 20.65
N GLY A 408 20.19 -22.28 19.92
CA GLY A 408 20.20 -20.91 20.41
C GLY A 408 21.58 -20.26 20.45
N ALA A 409 22.61 -20.92 19.91
CA ALA A 409 23.97 -20.41 19.84
C ALA A 409 24.12 -19.36 18.73
N VAL A 410 24.85 -18.28 19.00
CA VAL A 410 25.12 -17.22 18.03
C VAL A 410 26.22 -17.68 17.08
N VAL A 411 25.92 -17.69 15.77
CA VAL A 411 26.84 -18.14 14.72
C VAL A 411 27.48 -16.99 13.94
N ALA A 412 26.82 -15.85 13.90
CA ALA A 412 27.34 -14.61 13.35
C ALA A 412 26.76 -13.41 14.10
N THR A 413 27.56 -12.36 14.20
CA THR A 413 27.19 -11.10 14.84
C THR A 413 27.61 -9.96 13.95
N LEU A 414 26.66 -9.08 13.62
CA LEU A 414 26.88 -7.82 12.93
C LEU A 414 26.63 -6.68 13.91
N ASN A 415 27.68 -5.91 14.19
CA ASN A 415 27.57 -4.67 14.93
C ASN A 415 27.17 -3.57 13.95
N GLY A 416 25.95 -3.06 14.11
CA GLY A 416 25.40 -2.00 13.29
C GLY A 416 25.89 -0.61 13.71
N ALA A 417 25.73 0.38 12.83
CA ALA A 417 25.77 1.78 13.24
C ALA A 417 24.63 2.11 14.21
N ASP A 418 24.90 2.98 15.19
CA ASP A 418 23.90 3.38 16.17
C ASP A 418 22.74 4.12 15.48
N LEU A 419 21.51 3.81 15.91
CA LEU A 419 20.35 4.63 15.59
C LEU A 419 20.38 5.88 16.47
N THR A 420 20.22 7.06 15.88
CA THR A 420 20.27 8.33 16.61
C THR A 420 19.13 9.24 16.19
N ASN A 421 18.80 10.21 17.05
CA ASN A 421 17.90 11.32 16.69
C ASN A 421 18.68 12.58 16.29
N THR A 422 19.98 12.45 16.01
CA THR A 422 20.84 13.59 15.70
C THR A 422 21.17 13.58 14.22
N CYS A 423 20.83 14.66 13.53
CA CYS A 423 21.09 14.79 12.10
C CYS A 423 22.07 15.92 11.82
N GLU A 424 22.94 15.70 10.84
CA GLU A 424 23.81 16.75 10.32
C GLU A 424 22.93 17.86 9.71
N LYS A 425 23.17 19.10 10.14
CA LYS A 425 22.38 20.29 9.75
C LYS A 425 20.87 20.18 10.00
N GLY A 426 20.43 19.27 10.87
CA GLY A 426 18.99 19.07 11.14
C GLY A 426 18.22 18.46 9.96
N ILE A 427 18.91 17.78 9.03
CA ILE A 427 18.32 17.15 7.85
C ILE A 427 18.46 15.63 7.98
N THR A 428 17.35 14.89 7.89
CA THR A 428 17.36 13.42 7.85
C THR A 428 18.22 12.93 6.70
N ASN A 429 19.16 12.03 6.98
CA ASN A 429 19.95 11.38 5.95
C ASN A 429 19.18 10.17 5.42
N TRP A 430 18.80 10.22 4.14
CA TRP A 430 18.07 9.14 3.47
C TRP A 430 18.98 8.10 2.80
N ASN A 431 20.30 8.33 2.85
CA ASN A 431 21.32 7.36 2.47
C ASN A 431 21.49 6.31 3.58
N PRO A 432 21.44 4.99 3.29
CA PRO A 432 21.52 3.97 4.31
C PRO A 432 22.97 3.73 4.76
N TRP A 433 23.13 3.31 6.01
CA TRP A 433 24.32 2.60 6.42
C TRP A 433 24.20 1.14 6.01
N VAL A 434 25.24 0.53 5.45
CA VAL A 434 25.28 -0.90 5.10
C VAL A 434 26.44 -1.59 5.80
N GLY A 435 26.12 -2.65 6.54
CA GLY A 435 27.09 -3.50 7.21
C GLY A 435 27.05 -4.93 6.71
N SER A 436 28.15 -5.65 6.91
CA SER A 436 28.17 -7.09 6.67
C SER A 436 29.08 -7.82 7.67
N THR A 437 28.78 -9.10 7.87
CA THR A 437 29.60 -10.03 8.66
C THR A 437 29.55 -11.40 8.00
N THR A 438 30.52 -12.24 8.34
CA THR A 438 30.61 -13.61 7.85
C THR A 438 30.73 -14.58 9.01
N THR A 439 30.16 -15.76 8.89
CA THR A 439 30.41 -16.81 9.89
C THR A 439 31.89 -17.24 9.87
N THR A 440 32.38 -17.67 11.03
CA THR A 440 33.76 -18.22 11.16
C THR A 440 33.85 -19.66 10.68
N ARG A 441 32.71 -20.32 10.48
CA ARG A 441 32.62 -21.71 10.03
C ARG A 441 32.71 -21.78 8.51
N SER A 442 33.69 -22.53 8.00
CA SER A 442 33.68 -22.94 6.60
C SER A 442 32.52 -23.88 6.35
N VAL A 443 31.71 -23.57 5.34
CA VAL A 443 30.57 -24.38 4.90
C VAL A 443 30.76 -24.80 3.45
N SER A 444 29.98 -25.76 2.97
CA SER A 444 29.92 -26.09 1.56
C SER A 444 28.55 -26.68 1.26
N ALA A 445 27.69 -25.89 0.64
CA ALA A 445 26.39 -26.36 0.17
C ALA A 445 25.97 -25.56 -1.07
N ALA A 446 25.24 -26.21 -1.97
CA ALA A 446 24.61 -25.56 -3.11
C ALA A 446 23.09 -25.83 -3.04
N PRO A 447 22.26 -24.95 -3.64
CA PRO A 447 20.84 -25.21 -3.78
C PRO A 447 20.57 -26.58 -4.42
N ALA A 448 19.50 -27.25 -3.99
CA ALA A 448 19.16 -28.59 -4.49
C ALA A 448 18.85 -28.61 -6.01
N LEU A 449 18.38 -27.49 -6.55
CA LEU A 449 17.99 -27.32 -7.94
C LEU A 449 18.77 -26.16 -8.57
N SER A 450 19.31 -26.35 -9.77
CA SER A 450 19.80 -25.25 -10.61
C SER A 450 18.64 -24.39 -11.12
N LEU A 451 18.89 -23.13 -11.50
CA LEU A 451 17.88 -22.22 -12.02
C LEU A 451 17.08 -22.82 -13.19
N SER A 452 17.74 -23.51 -14.13
CA SER A 452 17.06 -24.20 -15.25
C SER A 452 16.12 -25.34 -14.84
N LYS A 453 16.22 -25.81 -13.59
CA LYS A 453 15.33 -26.82 -12.99
C LYS A 453 14.37 -26.22 -11.97
N GLN A 454 14.47 -24.93 -11.73
CA GLN A 454 13.53 -24.20 -10.89
C GLN A 454 12.47 -23.55 -11.80
N GLN A 455 11.27 -23.47 -11.27
CA GLN A 455 10.17 -22.73 -11.87
C GLN A 455 9.63 -21.76 -10.83
N CYS A 456 8.83 -20.80 -11.27
CA CYS A 456 8.04 -20.05 -10.32
C CYS A 456 7.10 -21.01 -9.58
N MET A 457 7.01 -20.87 -8.26
CA MET A 457 6.11 -21.65 -7.42
C MET A 457 5.14 -20.77 -6.61
N LYS A 458 5.44 -19.47 -6.50
CA LYS A 458 4.51 -18.44 -6.04
C LYS A 458 4.71 -17.20 -6.88
N GLY A 459 3.61 -16.64 -7.36
CA GLY A 459 3.63 -15.39 -8.10
C GLY A 459 2.44 -14.54 -7.71
N THR A 460 2.51 -13.28 -8.11
CA THR A 460 1.44 -12.30 -7.92
C THR A 460 1.30 -11.48 -9.20
N GLY A 461 0.33 -10.59 -9.25
CA GLY A 461 0.12 -9.66 -10.35
C GLY A 461 -0.58 -8.41 -9.83
N ARG A 462 -0.64 -7.36 -10.65
CA ARG A 462 -1.42 -6.16 -10.32
C ARG A 462 -2.92 -6.47 -10.24
N ASP A 463 -3.70 -5.49 -9.82
CA ASP A 463 -5.16 -5.61 -9.71
C ASP A 463 -5.77 -6.16 -11.01
N GLY A 464 -6.48 -7.28 -10.88
CA GLY A 464 -7.03 -8.04 -12.00
C GLY A 464 -6.24 -9.30 -12.40
N PHE A 465 -4.91 -9.29 -12.27
CA PHE A 465 -4.07 -10.46 -12.57
C PHE A 465 -3.74 -11.30 -11.35
N LYS A 466 -3.76 -10.71 -10.14
CA LYS A 466 -3.32 -11.34 -8.88
C LYS A 466 -3.81 -12.79 -8.72
N GLU A 467 -5.12 -13.00 -8.81
CA GLU A 467 -5.75 -14.32 -8.62
C GLU A 467 -5.28 -15.35 -9.67
N LEU A 468 -5.20 -14.94 -10.93
CA LEU A 468 -4.72 -15.82 -12.01
C LEU A 468 -3.23 -16.11 -11.89
N CYS A 469 -2.41 -15.13 -11.52
CA CYS A 469 -0.98 -15.31 -11.31
C CYS A 469 -0.68 -16.20 -10.09
N GLU A 470 -1.40 -16.03 -8.98
CA GLU A 470 -1.28 -16.89 -7.80
C GLU A 470 -1.54 -18.37 -8.15
N PHE A 471 -2.57 -18.63 -8.96
CA PHE A 471 -2.86 -19.98 -9.45
C PHE A 471 -1.81 -20.48 -10.45
N THR A 472 -1.60 -19.75 -11.54
CA THR A 472 -0.78 -20.23 -12.68
C THR A 472 0.70 -20.37 -12.31
N CYS A 473 1.24 -19.41 -11.56
CA CYS A 473 2.62 -19.44 -11.10
C CYS A 473 2.87 -20.59 -10.12
N ALA A 474 1.87 -21.11 -9.39
CA ALA A 474 2.05 -22.28 -8.53
C ALA A 474 2.40 -23.56 -9.31
N PHE A 475 2.01 -23.62 -10.59
CA PHE A 475 2.27 -24.73 -11.51
C PHE A 475 3.39 -24.42 -12.52
N GLY A 476 4.19 -23.38 -12.28
CA GLY A 476 5.33 -23.04 -13.12
C GLY A 476 5.01 -22.23 -14.39
N TYR A 477 3.75 -21.87 -14.62
CA TYR A 477 3.36 -20.95 -15.70
C TYR A 477 3.22 -19.53 -15.14
N CYS A 478 4.29 -18.74 -15.22
CA CYS A 478 4.33 -17.40 -14.64
C CYS A 478 4.86 -16.37 -15.67
N PRO A 479 4.00 -15.91 -16.60
CA PRO A 479 4.41 -15.01 -17.68
C PRO A 479 4.87 -13.65 -17.14
N PRO A 480 6.10 -13.18 -17.47
CA PRO A 480 6.57 -11.86 -17.07
C PRO A 480 5.73 -10.78 -17.77
N GLY A 481 5.43 -9.70 -17.04
CA GLY A 481 4.46 -8.70 -17.45
C GLY A 481 3.24 -8.78 -16.54
N PRO A 482 2.20 -9.56 -16.90
CA PRO A 482 1.00 -9.68 -16.07
C PRO A 482 1.28 -10.33 -14.71
N CYS A 483 2.32 -11.18 -14.60
CA CYS A 483 2.73 -11.80 -13.35
C CYS A 483 4.16 -11.42 -12.95
N THR A 484 4.39 -11.40 -11.64
CA THR A 484 5.68 -11.26 -10.97
C THR A 484 5.93 -12.49 -10.11
N CYS A 485 7.05 -13.17 -10.32
CA CYS A 485 7.41 -14.33 -9.52
C CYS A 485 7.92 -13.87 -8.16
N THR A 486 7.26 -14.31 -7.10
CA THR A 486 7.64 -13.99 -5.71
C THR A 486 8.42 -15.12 -5.07
N LYS A 487 8.42 -16.32 -5.66
CA LYS A 487 9.24 -17.44 -5.18
C LYS A 487 9.57 -18.43 -6.29
N LEU A 488 10.87 -18.70 -6.47
CA LEU A 488 11.39 -19.80 -7.28
C LEU A 488 11.51 -21.08 -6.44
N GLY A 489 11.34 -22.22 -7.10
CA GLY A 489 11.55 -23.54 -6.49
C GLY A 489 11.06 -24.67 -7.39
N LYS A 490 10.64 -25.78 -6.77
CA LYS A 490 9.91 -26.83 -7.49
C LYS A 490 8.44 -26.44 -7.54
N ALA A 491 7.92 -26.13 -8.73
CA ALA A 491 6.49 -25.92 -8.93
C ALA A 491 5.69 -27.19 -8.60
N LEU A 492 4.39 -27.04 -8.38
CA LEU A 492 3.47 -28.17 -8.25
C LEU A 492 3.44 -28.96 -9.56
N ASP A 493 3.27 -30.27 -9.45
CA ASP A 493 3.04 -31.11 -10.62
C ASP A 493 1.75 -30.63 -11.31
N THR A 494 1.84 -30.32 -12.60
CA THR A 494 0.70 -29.86 -13.39
C THR A 494 -0.39 -30.93 -13.39
N PRO A 495 -1.64 -30.61 -13.02
CA PRO A 495 -2.76 -31.55 -13.10
C PRO A 495 -2.97 -32.05 -14.52
N ASP A 496 -3.69 -33.16 -14.71
CA ASP A 496 -4.07 -33.58 -16.06
C ASP A 496 -4.88 -32.49 -16.77
N PRO A 497 -4.51 -32.11 -18.00
CA PRO A 497 -5.24 -31.08 -18.75
C PRO A 497 -6.68 -31.54 -18.97
N LYS A 498 -7.62 -30.65 -18.67
CA LYS A 498 -9.06 -30.89 -18.83
C LYS A 498 -9.52 -30.75 -20.29
N ASN A 499 -8.62 -30.33 -21.19
CA ASN A 499 -8.92 -30.00 -22.59
C ASN A 499 -10.04 -28.95 -22.70
N VAL A 500 -9.97 -27.96 -21.82
CA VAL A 500 -10.93 -26.84 -21.77
C VAL A 500 -10.24 -25.60 -22.30
N ASP A 501 -10.74 -25.08 -23.41
CA ASP A 501 -10.25 -23.81 -23.95
C ASP A 501 -10.77 -22.65 -23.11
N GLY A 502 -9.86 -21.95 -22.43
CA GLY A 502 -10.14 -20.70 -21.73
C GLY A 502 -9.81 -19.48 -22.59
N TYR A 503 -10.69 -18.50 -22.55
CA TYR A 503 -10.56 -17.23 -23.23
C TYR A 503 -10.73 -16.09 -22.22
N PRO A 504 -10.05 -14.94 -22.38
CA PRO A 504 -10.44 -13.73 -21.70
C PRO A 504 -11.90 -13.37 -22.01
N LEU A 505 -12.57 -12.67 -21.10
CA LEU A 505 -13.88 -12.10 -21.39
C LEU A 505 -13.85 -11.22 -22.66
N ALA A 506 -14.91 -11.24 -23.46
CA ALA A 506 -14.99 -10.36 -24.62
C ALA A 506 -14.92 -8.89 -24.18
N GLY A 507 -14.03 -8.10 -24.79
CA GLY A 507 -13.77 -6.71 -24.38
C GLY A 507 -12.69 -6.54 -23.32
N SER A 508 -12.19 -7.61 -22.68
CA SER A 508 -11.10 -7.53 -21.70
C SER A 508 -9.71 -7.56 -22.34
N ASP A 509 -8.69 -7.20 -21.58
CA ASP A 509 -7.30 -7.11 -22.05
C ASP A 509 -6.77 -8.46 -22.59
N CYS A 510 -6.14 -8.45 -23.77
CA CYS A 510 -5.51 -9.64 -24.34
C CYS A 510 -4.29 -10.18 -23.56
N THR A 511 -3.71 -9.44 -22.61
CA THR A 511 -2.68 -9.95 -21.68
C THR A 511 -3.19 -11.13 -20.83
N TYR A 512 -4.51 -11.25 -20.63
CA TYR A 512 -5.15 -12.40 -19.98
C TYR A 512 -5.14 -13.67 -20.85
N LYS A 513 -4.83 -13.60 -22.15
CA LYS A 513 -5.01 -14.72 -23.09
C LYS A 513 -4.23 -15.97 -22.67
N GLY A 514 -2.96 -15.80 -22.31
CA GLY A 514 -2.12 -16.91 -21.83
C GLY A 514 -2.61 -17.46 -20.49
N LEU A 515 -2.92 -16.56 -19.56
CA LEU A 515 -3.38 -16.92 -18.21
C LEU A 515 -4.72 -17.65 -18.21
N CYS A 516 -5.73 -17.16 -18.93
CA CYS A 516 -7.03 -17.80 -19.04
C CYS A 516 -6.95 -19.14 -19.77
N SER A 517 -6.15 -19.22 -20.84
CA SER A 517 -5.94 -20.48 -21.56
C SER A 517 -5.34 -21.54 -20.64
N TYR A 518 -4.30 -21.19 -19.88
CA TYR A 518 -3.67 -22.11 -18.94
C TYR A 518 -4.62 -22.46 -17.79
N ALA A 519 -5.15 -21.46 -17.09
CA ALA A 519 -5.92 -21.65 -15.88
C ALA A 519 -7.19 -22.49 -16.14
N CYS A 520 -7.96 -22.17 -17.18
CA CYS A 520 -9.18 -22.92 -17.50
C CYS A 520 -8.87 -24.37 -17.93
N ASN A 521 -7.79 -24.59 -18.67
CA ASN A 521 -7.38 -25.94 -19.07
C ASN A 521 -6.99 -26.81 -17.87
N TYR A 522 -6.57 -26.22 -16.75
CA TYR A 522 -6.26 -26.94 -15.51
C TYR A 522 -7.35 -26.81 -14.42
N GLY A 523 -8.57 -26.46 -14.82
CA GLY A 523 -9.75 -26.51 -13.94
C GLY A 523 -9.98 -25.26 -13.09
N TYR A 524 -9.25 -24.18 -13.34
CA TYR A 524 -9.43 -22.88 -12.68
C TYR A 524 -9.84 -21.81 -13.68
N CYS A 525 -11.14 -21.61 -13.86
CA CYS A 525 -11.66 -20.66 -14.85
C CYS A 525 -12.51 -19.59 -14.16
N PRO A 526 -11.89 -18.60 -13.48
CA PRO A 526 -12.62 -17.59 -12.73
C PRO A 526 -13.47 -16.73 -13.68
N PRO A 527 -14.81 -16.71 -13.53
CA PRO A 527 -15.72 -16.05 -14.48
C PRO A 527 -15.56 -14.53 -14.50
N LYS A 528 -14.88 -13.96 -13.51
CA LYS A 528 -14.51 -12.55 -13.43
C LYS A 528 -13.52 -12.13 -14.53
N PHE A 529 -12.67 -13.04 -15.00
CA PHE A 529 -11.58 -12.75 -15.93
C PHE A 529 -11.61 -13.62 -17.19
N CYS A 530 -12.06 -14.86 -17.04
CA CYS A 530 -12.00 -15.90 -18.07
C CYS A 530 -13.37 -16.50 -18.36
N THR A 531 -13.52 -17.06 -19.55
CA THR A 531 -14.71 -17.78 -20.00
C THR A 531 -14.32 -18.93 -20.91
N THR A 532 -15.11 -19.99 -20.93
CA THR A 532 -14.97 -21.11 -21.88
C THR A 532 -15.86 -20.94 -23.10
N ALA A 533 -16.61 -19.83 -23.19
CA ALA A 533 -17.49 -19.57 -24.31
C ALA A 533 -16.67 -19.29 -25.57
N ALA A 534 -16.80 -20.17 -26.58
CA ALA A 534 -16.13 -20.02 -27.87
C ALA A 534 -16.45 -18.68 -28.58
N SER A 535 -17.56 -18.03 -28.22
CA SER A 535 -17.91 -16.69 -28.71
C SER A 535 -16.94 -15.59 -28.27
N ALA A 536 -16.19 -15.79 -27.16
CA ALA A 536 -15.19 -14.86 -26.67
C ALA A 536 -13.79 -15.06 -27.32
N LYS A 537 -13.63 -16.13 -28.11
CA LYS A 537 -12.38 -16.41 -28.81
C LYS A 537 -11.99 -15.24 -29.71
N ASP A 538 -10.78 -14.74 -29.52
CA ASP A 538 -10.21 -13.59 -30.23
C ASP A 538 -11.09 -12.32 -30.15
N LYS A 539 -11.89 -12.20 -29.07
CA LYS A 539 -12.68 -11.01 -28.72
C LYS A 539 -12.09 -10.20 -27.56
N CYS A 540 -10.92 -10.59 -27.05
CA CYS A 540 -10.16 -9.72 -26.16
C CYS A 540 -9.75 -8.46 -26.93
N VAL A 541 -9.66 -7.35 -26.23
CA VAL A 541 -9.15 -6.10 -26.74
C VAL A 541 -7.69 -6.07 -26.35
N ILE A 542 -6.79 -6.04 -27.33
CA ILE A 542 -5.42 -5.62 -27.03
C ILE A 542 -5.61 -4.19 -26.51
N PRO A 543 -5.28 -3.89 -25.24
CA PRO A 543 -5.40 -2.54 -24.72
C PRO A 543 -4.76 -1.64 -25.77
N PRO A 544 -5.46 -0.60 -26.24
CA PRO A 544 -4.93 0.26 -27.28
C PRO A 544 -3.55 0.60 -26.81
N GLU A 545 -2.57 0.22 -27.64
CA GLU A 545 -1.18 0.54 -27.40
C GLU A 545 -1.18 1.98 -26.95
N ALA A 546 -0.75 2.27 -25.71
CA ALA A 546 -0.79 3.62 -25.19
C ALA A 546 -0.06 4.44 -26.23
N ALA A 547 -0.85 5.19 -26.98
CA ALA A 547 -0.42 5.55 -28.30
C ALA A 547 0.73 6.51 -28.05
N ASP A 548 1.89 6.25 -28.66
CA ASP A 548 3.10 7.00 -28.40
C ASP A 548 2.68 8.49 -28.40
N PRO A 549 2.94 9.28 -27.35
CA PRO A 549 2.42 10.64 -27.27
C PRO A 549 2.81 11.52 -28.47
N GLU A 550 3.72 11.01 -29.32
CA GLU A 550 4.12 11.58 -30.62
C GLU A 550 3.67 10.78 -31.86
N ASP A 551 3.31 9.49 -31.78
CA ASP A 551 2.84 8.63 -32.92
C ASP A 551 1.37 8.16 -32.78
N SER A 552 0.62 8.66 -31.81
CA SER A 552 -0.78 8.29 -31.66
C SER A 552 -1.63 8.83 -32.81
N ASP A 553 -1.99 7.99 -33.77
CA ASP A 553 -3.00 8.30 -34.80
C ASP A 553 -4.41 8.52 -34.23
N ASP A 554 -4.59 8.29 -32.92
CA ASP A 554 -5.85 8.42 -32.19
C ASP A 554 -5.76 9.41 -31.01
N ALA A 555 -4.78 10.31 -31.03
CA ALA A 555 -4.70 11.41 -30.08
C ALA A 555 -5.80 12.42 -30.40
N CYS A 556 -6.23 13.16 -29.38
CA CYS A 556 -7.18 14.21 -29.63
C CYS A 556 -6.52 15.36 -30.39
N THR A 557 -6.92 15.54 -31.65
CA THR A 557 -6.41 16.59 -32.55
C THR A 557 -7.41 17.72 -32.72
N SER A 558 -8.64 17.56 -32.24
CA SER A 558 -9.57 18.65 -32.03
C SER A 558 -10.57 18.26 -30.95
N GLY A 559 -10.98 19.24 -30.14
CA GLY A 559 -11.90 19.04 -29.05
C GLY A 559 -12.85 20.21 -28.94
N THR A 560 -13.98 19.98 -28.29
CA THR A 560 -14.92 21.02 -27.91
C THR A 560 -15.17 20.95 -26.42
N GLY A 561 -15.61 22.06 -25.85
CA GLY A 561 -16.07 22.15 -24.47
C GLY A 561 -17.43 22.83 -24.44
N THR A 562 -18.11 22.78 -23.31
CA THR A 562 -19.36 23.51 -23.11
C THR A 562 -19.10 24.89 -22.53
N GLY A 563 -19.80 25.91 -23.02
CA GLY A 563 -19.67 27.28 -22.51
C GLY A 563 -18.26 27.85 -22.72
N ASN A 564 -17.64 28.38 -21.67
CA ASN A 564 -16.33 29.04 -21.77
C ASN A 564 -15.18 28.08 -22.13
N PHE A 565 -15.39 26.76 -22.03
CA PHE A 565 -14.42 25.76 -22.49
C PHE A 565 -14.41 25.58 -24.02
N GLU A 566 -15.44 26.02 -24.75
CA GLU A 566 -15.57 25.76 -26.19
C GLU A 566 -14.34 26.24 -26.99
N GLY A 567 -13.95 27.50 -26.80
CA GLY A 567 -12.77 28.07 -27.46
C GLY A 567 -11.45 27.48 -26.95
N LEU A 568 -11.33 27.24 -25.64
CA LEU A 568 -10.12 26.70 -25.02
C LEU A 568 -9.82 25.26 -25.43
N CYS A 569 -10.85 24.43 -25.48
CA CYS A 569 -10.76 23.05 -25.92
C CYS A 569 -10.52 22.97 -27.44
N SER A 570 -11.19 23.82 -28.22
CA SER A 570 -10.93 23.93 -29.66
C SER A 570 -9.46 24.32 -29.95
N PHE A 571 -8.90 25.24 -29.18
CA PHE A 571 -7.51 25.67 -29.33
C PHE A 571 -6.48 24.65 -28.81
N SER A 572 -6.69 24.13 -27.60
CA SER A 572 -5.69 23.33 -26.85
C SER A 572 -5.64 21.89 -27.34
N CYS A 573 -6.79 21.27 -27.63
CA CYS A 573 -6.83 19.93 -28.19
C CYS A 573 -6.21 19.89 -29.59
N GLY A 574 -6.33 20.98 -30.37
CA GLY A 574 -5.61 21.15 -31.64
C GLY A 574 -4.09 21.28 -31.54
N ARG A 575 -3.52 21.26 -30.32
CA ARG A 575 -2.10 21.45 -30.03
C ARG A 575 -1.56 20.44 -29.02
N GLY A 576 -2.20 19.29 -28.88
CA GLY A 576 -1.70 18.18 -28.06
C GLY A 576 -2.04 18.26 -26.57
N TYR A 577 -2.89 19.19 -26.15
CA TYR A 577 -3.29 19.32 -24.74
C TYR A 577 -4.81 19.34 -24.62
N CYS A 578 -5.41 18.19 -24.31
CA CYS A 578 -6.86 17.99 -24.26
C CYS A 578 -7.32 17.31 -22.96
N PRO A 579 -7.28 18.02 -21.82
CA PRO A 579 -7.65 17.45 -20.52
C PRO A 579 -9.13 17.08 -20.42
N GLN A 580 -9.41 15.90 -19.87
CA GLN A 580 -10.76 15.46 -19.46
C GLN A 580 -10.96 15.76 -17.96
N PRO A 581 -12.19 16.08 -17.50
CA PRO A 581 -13.46 16.07 -18.23
C PRO A 581 -13.81 17.35 -19.01
N GLN A 582 -12.99 18.40 -18.95
CA GLN A 582 -13.34 19.74 -19.45
C GLN A 582 -13.46 19.82 -20.97
N CYS A 583 -12.61 19.08 -21.70
CA CYS A 583 -12.60 19.07 -23.15
C CYS A 583 -13.06 17.73 -23.70
N LYS A 584 -14.19 17.71 -24.41
CA LYS A 584 -14.63 16.53 -25.17
C LYS A 584 -13.90 16.48 -26.50
N CYS A 585 -13.19 15.40 -26.75
CA CYS A 585 -12.56 15.20 -28.05
C CYS A 585 -13.59 15.09 -29.18
N THR A 586 -13.43 15.86 -30.25
CA THR A 586 -14.33 15.89 -31.43
C THR A 586 -13.64 15.41 -32.70
N GLY A 587 -12.31 15.40 -32.73
CA GLY A 587 -11.52 14.82 -33.82
C GLY A 587 -10.27 14.14 -33.27
N ARG A 588 -9.96 12.99 -33.83
CA ARG A 588 -8.79 12.18 -33.48
C ARG A 588 -7.88 12.04 -34.69
N GLY A 589 -6.58 11.94 -34.44
CA GLY A 589 -5.54 11.89 -35.47
C GLY A 589 -4.14 11.81 -34.83
N PRO A 590 -3.06 11.94 -35.62
CA PRO A 590 -1.68 11.89 -35.14
C PRO A 590 -1.42 12.84 -33.98
N ALA A 591 -0.64 12.39 -33.00
CA ALA A 591 -0.35 13.15 -31.81
C ALA A 591 0.37 14.45 -32.16
N ILE A 592 -0.13 15.55 -31.60
CA ILE A 592 0.39 16.89 -31.90
C ILE A 592 1.33 17.27 -30.77
N THR A 593 2.64 17.35 -31.03
CA THR A 593 3.56 17.93 -30.06
C THR A 593 3.18 19.39 -29.81
N PRO A 594 2.93 19.83 -28.56
CA PRO A 594 2.61 21.21 -28.27
C PRO A 594 3.73 22.14 -28.76
N PRO A 595 3.41 23.25 -29.47
CA PRO A 595 4.40 24.26 -29.78
C PRO A 595 5.07 24.76 -28.49
N PRO A 596 6.34 25.19 -28.52
CA PRO A 596 6.98 25.82 -27.36
C PRO A 596 6.15 27.01 -26.84
N ALA A 597 6.15 27.23 -25.52
CA ALA A 597 5.52 28.42 -24.95
C ALA A 597 6.26 29.67 -25.42
N THR A 598 5.51 30.69 -25.85
CA THR A 598 6.04 31.98 -26.35
C THR A 598 5.91 33.08 -25.31
N SER A 599 5.10 32.88 -24.27
CA SER A 599 4.90 33.84 -23.18
C SER A 599 4.49 33.15 -21.88
N ALA A 600 4.40 33.92 -20.79
CA ALA A 600 3.83 33.44 -19.54
C ALA A 600 2.38 32.95 -19.75
N GLY A 601 2.00 31.90 -19.04
CA GLY A 601 0.64 31.37 -19.05
C GLY A 601 -0.40 32.34 -18.50
N GLY A 602 -1.66 31.98 -18.65
CA GLY A 602 -2.79 32.77 -18.18
C GLY A 602 -3.62 32.01 -17.15
N TYR A 603 -4.58 32.74 -16.60
CA TYR A 603 -5.41 32.33 -15.48
C TYR A 603 -6.86 32.20 -15.95
N PRO A 604 -7.73 31.45 -15.28
CA PRO A 604 -9.16 31.53 -15.53
C PRO A 604 -9.69 32.96 -15.41
N ALA A 605 -10.71 33.31 -16.19
CA ALA A 605 -11.39 34.60 -16.08
C ALA A 605 -12.19 34.67 -14.75
N LYS A 606 -12.47 35.90 -14.30
CA LYS A 606 -13.17 36.17 -13.03
C LYS A 606 -14.50 35.39 -12.96
N GLY A 607 -14.66 34.57 -11.92
CA GLY A 607 -15.87 33.74 -11.67
C GLY A 607 -15.82 32.32 -12.25
N LEU A 608 -14.67 31.89 -12.79
CA LEU A 608 -14.43 30.53 -13.25
C LEU A 608 -13.50 29.78 -12.29
N LEU A 609 -13.66 28.45 -12.19
CA LEU A 609 -13.05 27.59 -11.17
C LEU A 609 -11.72 26.95 -11.63
N GLY A 610 -11.07 26.18 -10.75
CA GLY A 610 -9.76 25.54 -10.96
C GLY A 610 -9.66 24.65 -12.21
N GLU A 611 -10.78 24.13 -12.69
CA GLU A 611 -10.89 23.35 -13.93
C GLU A 611 -10.46 24.10 -15.22
N TYR A 612 -10.42 25.44 -15.21
CA TYR A 612 -9.90 26.25 -16.33
C TYR A 612 -8.39 26.48 -16.25
N THR A 613 -7.75 26.21 -15.11
CA THR A 613 -6.36 26.64 -14.81
C THR A 613 -5.35 26.05 -15.78
N GLY A 614 -5.38 24.72 -15.95
CA GLY A 614 -4.48 24.04 -16.89
C GLY A 614 -4.68 24.50 -18.34
N LEU A 615 -5.95 24.70 -18.75
CA LEU A 615 -6.29 25.16 -20.11
C LEU A 615 -5.88 26.61 -20.36
N CYS A 616 -6.10 27.51 -19.40
CA CYS A 616 -5.69 28.91 -19.50
C CYS A 616 -4.18 29.08 -19.45
N ASN A 617 -3.49 28.32 -18.60
CA ASN A 617 -2.03 28.33 -18.55
C ASN A 617 -1.44 27.89 -19.90
N PHE A 618 -1.93 26.78 -20.43
CA PHE A 618 -1.48 26.21 -21.70
C PHE A 618 -1.80 27.12 -22.91
N ALA A 619 -3.03 27.65 -22.98
CA ALA A 619 -3.49 28.41 -24.13
C ALA A 619 -2.91 29.84 -24.18
N CYS A 620 -2.88 30.54 -23.03
CA CYS A 620 -2.41 31.93 -22.99
C CYS A 620 -0.89 32.03 -23.18
N SER A 621 -0.12 31.02 -22.76
CA SER A 621 1.33 30.91 -23.03
C SER A 621 1.64 30.67 -24.51
N ARG A 622 0.62 30.39 -25.33
CA ARG A 622 0.68 30.18 -26.79
C ARG A 622 -0.22 31.16 -27.55
N ASP A 623 -0.38 32.35 -26.97
CA ASP A 623 -1.04 33.51 -27.57
C ASP A 623 -2.55 33.38 -27.84
N TYR A 624 -3.21 32.38 -27.25
CA TYR A 624 -4.67 32.29 -27.22
C TYR A 624 -5.21 32.44 -25.80
N CYS A 625 -5.65 33.64 -25.47
CA CYS A 625 -6.14 33.97 -24.14
C CYS A 625 -7.54 34.61 -24.24
N PRO A 626 -8.61 33.81 -24.41
CA PRO A 626 -9.95 34.33 -24.63
C PRO A 626 -10.47 35.02 -23.35
N PRO A 627 -10.79 36.33 -23.36
CA PRO A 627 -11.06 37.12 -22.15
C PRO A 627 -12.31 36.67 -21.36
N GLY A 628 -13.21 35.92 -22.00
CA GLY A 628 -14.38 35.33 -21.34
C GLY A 628 -14.09 34.05 -20.56
N ALA A 629 -12.94 33.40 -20.81
CA ALA A 629 -12.54 32.14 -20.17
C ALA A 629 -11.20 32.23 -19.44
N CYS A 630 -10.28 33.08 -19.92
CA CYS A 630 -8.95 33.28 -19.36
C CYS A 630 -8.57 34.77 -19.28
N SER A 631 -7.60 35.08 -18.42
CA SER A 631 -7.01 36.39 -18.20
C SER A 631 -5.49 36.26 -18.15
N LYS A 632 -4.76 37.20 -18.78
CA LYS A 632 -3.28 37.30 -18.59
C LYS A 632 -2.90 37.96 -17.27
N ALA A 633 -3.84 38.68 -16.65
CA ALA A 633 -3.66 39.21 -15.31
C ALA A 633 -4.18 38.19 -14.29
N ASN A 634 -3.39 37.85 -13.28
CA ASN A 634 -3.79 36.99 -12.17
C ASN A 634 -5.04 37.60 -11.48
N PRO A 635 -6.26 37.06 -11.68
CA PRO A 635 -7.45 37.62 -11.05
C PRO A 635 -7.43 37.38 -9.54
N TYR A 636 -6.73 36.34 -9.10
CA TYR A 636 -6.76 35.81 -7.75
C TYR A 636 -5.76 36.47 -6.79
N GLY A 637 -4.89 37.34 -7.30
CA GLY A 637 -3.90 38.07 -6.49
C GLY A 637 -4.50 39.13 -5.55
N ALA A 638 -5.72 39.60 -5.83
CA ALA A 638 -6.41 40.61 -5.02
C ALA A 638 -7.89 40.29 -4.71
N LEU A 639 -8.56 39.40 -5.45
CA LEU A 639 -10.03 39.26 -5.43
C LEU A 639 -10.64 38.50 -4.25
N PHE A 640 -9.89 37.71 -3.49
CA PHE A 640 -10.51 36.82 -2.50
C PHE A 640 -11.00 37.50 -1.21
N LYS A 641 -10.68 38.79 -0.98
CA LYS A 641 -11.26 39.56 0.13
C LYS A 641 -12.53 40.31 -0.25
N GLU A 642 -12.73 40.62 -1.53
CA GLU A 642 -13.88 41.43 -2.01
C GLU A 642 -15.13 40.60 -2.32
N GLN A 643 -15.02 39.27 -2.48
CA GLN A 643 -16.15 38.39 -2.80
C GLN A 643 -16.73 37.66 -1.58
N LEU A 644 -15.99 37.59 -0.48
CA LEU A 644 -16.46 36.98 0.76
C LEU A 644 -17.33 37.98 1.52
N ARG A 645 -18.48 37.52 2.03
CA ARG A 645 -19.38 38.36 2.81
C ARG A 645 -18.67 38.83 4.09
N THR A 646 -18.55 40.15 4.27
CA THR A 646 -17.93 40.77 5.45
C THR A 646 -18.92 41.54 6.29
N CYS A 647 -18.61 41.74 7.57
CA CYS A 647 -19.34 42.65 8.45
C CYS A 647 -18.99 44.13 8.16
N ASP A 648 -19.45 44.67 7.04
CA ASP A 648 -19.35 46.11 6.73
C ASP A 648 -20.75 46.74 6.73
N SER A 649 -20.90 47.83 7.49
CA SER A 649 -22.15 48.59 7.61
C SER A 649 -22.69 49.23 6.34
N SER A 650 -21.96 49.14 5.23
CA SER A 650 -22.26 49.79 3.95
C SER A 650 -22.65 48.84 2.80
N ASP A 651 -22.60 47.52 2.99
CA ASP A 651 -22.92 46.54 1.93
C ASP A 651 -24.39 46.06 2.00
N GLU A 652 -25.21 46.46 1.01
CA GLU A 652 -26.62 46.02 0.88
C GLU A 652 -26.78 44.49 0.66
N LYS A 653 -25.69 43.76 0.35
CA LYS A 653 -25.69 42.28 0.28
C LYS A 653 -25.45 41.60 1.63
N SER A 654 -25.13 42.37 2.67
CA SER A 654 -25.01 41.88 4.03
C SER A 654 -26.38 42.01 4.73
N ALA A 655 -27.12 40.90 4.85
CA ALA A 655 -28.37 40.89 5.62
C ALA A 655 -28.14 41.12 7.14
N TRP A 656 -26.89 41.29 7.58
CA TRP A 656 -26.49 41.31 8.98
C TRP A 656 -25.47 42.43 9.22
N ASN A 657 -25.95 43.60 9.61
CA ASN A 657 -25.13 44.74 9.99
C ASN A 657 -24.56 44.47 11.41
N CYS A 658 -23.27 44.17 11.54
CA CYS A 658 -22.75 43.50 12.75
C CYS A 658 -21.75 44.31 13.60
N PRO A 659 -22.21 45.17 14.53
CA PRO A 659 -21.40 45.65 15.66
C PRO A 659 -21.63 44.89 16.98
N ASN A 660 -22.51 43.88 17.04
CA ASN A 660 -22.68 43.01 18.22
C ASN A 660 -23.07 41.58 17.79
N LEU A 661 -22.13 40.90 17.12
CA LEU A 661 -22.27 39.54 16.60
C LEU A 661 -22.66 38.54 17.69
N ASN A 662 -23.94 38.23 17.73
CA ASN A 662 -24.45 37.00 18.31
C ASN A 662 -25.04 36.24 17.13
N CYS A 663 -24.27 35.44 16.37
CA CYS A 663 -24.87 34.62 15.28
C CYS A 663 -25.90 33.59 15.81
N TYR A 664 -26.17 33.61 17.12
CA TYR A 664 -27.21 32.88 17.84
C TYR A 664 -28.39 33.75 18.36
N LYS A 665 -28.53 35.05 18.01
CA LYS A 665 -29.77 35.83 18.25
C LYS A 665 -30.15 36.69 17.02
N ALA A 666 -31.23 36.44 16.29
CA ALA A 666 -32.65 36.30 16.67
C ALA A 666 -33.42 37.63 16.73
N ASP A 667 -34.14 37.90 15.65
CA ASP A 667 -35.58 38.13 15.72
C ASP A 667 -36.39 36.89 15.28
N THR A 668 -35.74 35.83 14.76
CA THR A 668 -36.39 34.54 14.46
C THR A 668 -35.52 33.35 14.88
N LEU A 669 -35.55 32.97 16.17
CA LEU A 669 -35.15 31.63 16.65
C LEU A 669 -35.98 30.48 16.03
N THR A 670 -36.88 30.80 15.09
CA THR A 670 -37.62 29.89 14.22
C THR A 670 -36.84 29.46 12.98
N ASN A 671 -35.68 30.05 12.69
CA ASN A 671 -34.90 29.71 11.50
C ASN A 671 -34.05 28.45 11.73
N THR A 672 -34.07 27.56 10.76
CA THR A 672 -33.31 26.32 10.71
C THR A 672 -31.79 26.56 10.68
N VAL A 673 -30.99 25.65 11.25
CA VAL A 673 -29.53 25.49 11.02
C VAL A 673 -29.13 25.74 9.57
N LYS A 674 -29.84 25.15 8.60
CA LYS A 674 -29.58 25.38 7.18
C LYS A 674 -29.81 26.83 6.77
N GLU A 675 -30.92 27.44 7.17
CA GLU A 675 -31.17 28.86 6.90
C GLU A 675 -30.08 29.75 7.53
N ARG A 676 -29.57 29.41 8.72
CA ARG A 676 -28.42 30.09 9.33
C ARG A 676 -27.15 29.93 8.49
N TRP A 677 -26.82 28.70 8.08
CA TRP A 677 -25.67 28.38 7.23
C TRP A 677 -25.70 29.10 5.88
N ASP A 678 -26.86 29.09 5.20
CA ASP A 678 -27.07 29.72 3.91
C ASP A 678 -27.05 31.26 4.01
N SER A 679 -27.61 31.82 5.10
CA SER A 679 -27.73 33.29 5.28
C SER A 679 -26.39 34.03 5.32
N VAL A 680 -25.31 33.33 5.67
CA VAL A 680 -23.94 33.89 5.71
C VAL A 680 -23.05 33.36 4.57
N GLY A 681 -23.61 32.55 3.67
CA GLY A 681 -22.86 31.94 2.58
C GLY A 681 -21.75 30.99 3.06
N ALA A 682 -21.96 30.23 4.13
CA ALA A 682 -20.93 29.36 4.72
C ALA A 682 -20.45 28.26 3.75
N GLY A 683 -21.35 27.67 2.96
CA GLY A 683 -20.99 26.71 1.91
C GLY A 683 -20.18 27.35 0.78
N GLU A 684 -20.54 28.57 0.36
CA GLU A 684 -19.78 29.35 -0.61
C GLU A 684 -18.38 29.67 -0.07
N PHE A 685 -18.29 30.12 1.19
CA PHE A 685 -17.03 30.39 1.87
C PHE A 685 -16.11 29.15 1.86
N PHE A 686 -16.62 27.98 2.24
CA PHE A 686 -15.84 26.74 2.24
C PHE A 686 -15.30 26.41 0.85
N ASN A 687 -16.16 26.44 -0.17
CA ASN A 687 -15.75 26.11 -1.55
C ASN A 687 -14.69 27.10 -2.08
N TYR A 688 -14.89 28.40 -1.88
CA TYR A 688 -13.95 29.42 -2.35
C TYR A 688 -12.59 29.34 -1.65
N THR A 689 -12.59 29.06 -0.36
CA THR A 689 -11.34 28.96 0.40
C THR A 689 -10.61 27.65 0.13
N ALA A 690 -11.32 26.54 -0.10
CA ALA A 690 -10.77 25.27 -0.56
C ALA A 690 -10.07 25.40 -1.92
N GLU A 691 -10.71 26.10 -2.86
CA GLU A 691 -10.13 26.39 -4.18
C GLU A 691 -8.92 27.33 -4.08
N TRP A 692 -8.95 28.34 -3.21
CA TRP A 692 -7.80 29.20 -2.96
C TRP A 692 -6.61 28.41 -2.40
N PHE A 693 -6.85 27.53 -1.41
CA PHE A 693 -5.81 26.71 -0.80
C PHE A 693 -5.18 25.76 -1.84
N TYR A 694 -6.02 25.13 -2.65
CA TYR A 694 -5.58 24.29 -3.77
C TYR A 694 -4.77 25.07 -4.82
N TYR A 695 -5.22 26.28 -5.20
CA TYR A 695 -4.52 27.16 -6.13
C TYR A 695 -3.13 27.58 -5.62
N GLN A 696 -2.97 27.87 -4.32
CA GLN A 696 -1.65 28.17 -3.75
C GLN A 696 -0.71 26.95 -3.78
N ASN A 697 -1.24 25.75 -3.60
CA ASN A 697 -0.47 24.52 -3.65
C ASN A 697 -0.13 24.08 -5.10
N GLU A 698 -0.97 24.35 -6.10
CA GLU A 698 -0.72 23.96 -7.50
C GLU A 698 0.11 24.96 -8.32
N VAL A 699 0.00 26.27 -8.07
CA VAL A 699 0.77 27.31 -8.80
C VAL A 699 2.23 27.38 -8.32
N ALA A 700 2.60 26.66 -7.27
CA ALA A 700 3.97 26.50 -6.78
C ALA A 700 4.94 25.88 -7.81
N ILE A 701 4.42 25.23 -8.87
CA ILE A 701 5.21 24.65 -9.98
C ILE A 701 5.85 25.74 -10.89
N GLY A 702 5.53 27.02 -10.68
CA GLY A 702 5.99 28.16 -11.51
C GLY A 702 6.97 29.15 -10.86
N GLY A 703 7.45 28.91 -9.64
CA GLY A 703 8.65 29.60 -9.12
C GLY A 703 8.51 30.98 -8.46
N ASN A 704 7.32 31.47 -8.06
CA ASN A 704 7.25 32.62 -7.14
C ASN A 704 5.90 32.79 -6.41
N THR A 705 5.72 32.17 -5.24
CA THR A 705 4.72 32.60 -4.23
C THR A 705 5.12 32.19 -2.80
N MET A 706 4.64 33.00 -1.86
CA MET A 706 5.05 33.23 -0.45
C MET A 706 4.95 32.04 0.53
N PHE A 707 4.70 30.81 0.09
CA PHE A 707 4.36 29.66 0.96
C PHE A 707 5.46 28.61 1.14
N TYR A 708 6.59 28.74 0.44
CA TYR A 708 7.72 27.84 0.62
C TYR A 708 8.37 28.07 2.00
N GLY A 709 8.10 27.14 2.93
CA GLY A 709 8.76 27.05 4.24
C GLY A 709 7.87 27.19 5.48
N SER A 710 6.54 27.22 5.35
CA SER A 710 5.63 27.36 6.50
C SER A 710 4.88 26.06 6.85
N PRO A 711 4.57 25.79 8.13
CA PRO A 711 3.97 24.54 8.63
C PRO A 711 2.49 24.33 8.23
N PHE A 712 2.00 25.00 7.19
CA PHE A 712 0.58 25.12 6.84
C PHE A 712 0.19 24.39 5.53
N GLN A 713 1.14 23.79 4.82
CA GLN A 713 0.94 23.18 3.49
C GLN A 713 -0.03 22.00 3.46
N ASP A 714 -0.15 21.27 4.58
CA ASP A 714 -1.04 20.10 4.73
C ASP A 714 -2.23 20.39 5.67
N GLN A 715 -2.52 21.65 5.96
CA GLN A 715 -3.52 22.01 6.97
C GLN A 715 -4.47 23.07 6.42
N TYR A 716 -5.38 22.64 5.54
CA TYR A 716 -6.40 23.50 4.92
C TYR A 716 -7.05 24.45 5.93
N ILE A 717 -7.63 23.90 6.99
CA ILE A 717 -8.35 24.67 8.02
C ILE A 717 -7.43 25.67 8.73
N ARG A 718 -6.18 25.29 9.00
CA ARG A 718 -5.20 26.18 9.63
C ARG A 718 -4.75 27.31 8.72
N SER A 719 -4.55 27.00 7.44
CA SER A 719 -4.25 27.99 6.41
C SER A 719 -5.40 29.00 6.29
N ILE A 720 -6.64 28.54 6.21
CA ILE A 720 -7.80 29.44 6.15
C ILE A 720 -7.94 30.25 7.45
N ALA A 721 -7.73 29.64 8.63
CA ALA A 721 -7.67 30.35 9.91
C ALA A 721 -6.62 31.46 9.93
N TYR A 722 -5.42 31.19 9.42
CA TYR A 722 -4.33 32.15 9.43
C TYR A 722 -4.57 33.33 8.48
N PHE A 723 -5.07 33.06 7.26
CA PHE A 723 -5.23 34.10 6.23
C PHE A 723 -6.51 34.92 6.38
N TYR A 724 -7.55 34.35 6.97
CA TYR A 724 -8.87 34.97 7.07
C TYR A 724 -9.32 35.23 8.52
N GLY A 725 -8.56 34.80 9.54
CA GLY A 725 -8.91 34.89 10.96
C GLY A 725 -8.69 36.24 11.67
N GLY A 726 -8.16 37.27 10.99
CA GLY A 726 -8.03 38.64 11.51
C GLY A 726 -6.61 39.22 11.42
N ARG A 727 -6.46 40.49 11.86
CA ARG A 727 -5.16 41.18 11.95
C ARG A 727 -4.86 41.56 13.41
N ASP A 728 -3.59 41.49 13.80
CA ASP A 728 -3.14 42.03 15.08
C ASP A 728 -3.08 43.58 15.05
N SER A 729 -2.73 44.19 16.19
CA SER A 729 -2.60 45.65 16.33
C SER A 729 -1.53 46.29 15.42
N ASN A 730 -0.66 45.47 14.81
CA ASN A 730 0.39 45.91 13.89
C ASN A 730 0.01 45.65 12.41
N GLY A 731 -1.19 45.13 12.15
CA GLY A 731 -1.70 44.87 10.82
C GLY A 731 -1.21 43.57 10.17
N ALA A 732 -0.54 42.69 10.92
CA ALA A 732 -0.13 41.37 10.46
C ALA A 732 -1.28 40.37 10.58
N ASN A 733 -1.35 39.38 9.67
CA ASN A 733 -2.32 38.30 9.76
C ASN A 733 -2.09 37.51 11.06
N ARG A 734 -3.15 37.35 11.86
CA ARG A 734 -3.12 36.59 13.11
C ARG A 734 -4.03 35.39 12.91
N ALA A 735 -3.51 34.18 13.12
CA ALA A 735 -4.40 33.05 13.41
C ALA A 735 -5.26 33.45 14.61
N ALA A 736 -6.57 33.15 14.58
CA ALA A 736 -7.44 33.41 15.71
C ALA A 736 -6.77 32.89 16.99
N ASP A 737 -6.54 33.76 17.97
CA ASP A 737 -5.78 33.39 19.17
C ASP A 737 -6.33 32.11 19.79
N ASN A 738 -5.47 31.11 19.91
CA ASN A 738 -5.72 29.83 20.58
C ASN A 738 -6.59 28.82 19.83
N TYR A 739 -6.95 28.99 18.55
CA TYR A 739 -7.64 27.92 17.79
C TYR A 739 -6.74 26.68 17.64
N ASP A 740 -7.20 25.53 18.18
CA ASP A 740 -6.41 24.31 18.35
C ASP A 740 -7.03 23.06 17.69
N CYS A 741 -8.07 23.24 16.87
CA CYS A 741 -8.70 22.12 16.15
C CYS A 741 -7.93 21.70 14.89
N ASP A 742 -6.83 22.37 14.56
CA ASP A 742 -5.97 22.07 13.43
C ASP A 742 -5.01 20.90 13.69
N ILE A 743 -4.89 20.44 14.94
CA ILE A 743 -4.06 19.30 15.32
C ILE A 743 -4.88 18.02 15.23
N ILE A 744 -4.57 17.21 14.21
CA ILE A 744 -5.06 15.84 14.10
C ILE A 744 -4.47 15.03 15.26
N GLY A 745 -5.30 14.60 16.22
CA GLY A 745 -4.82 13.88 17.41
C GLY A 745 -5.89 13.58 18.47
N THR A 746 -5.45 13.13 19.65
CA THR A 746 -6.30 12.54 20.70
C THR A 746 -7.04 13.55 21.59
N ASN A 747 -6.92 14.85 21.34
CA ASN A 747 -7.45 15.90 22.21
C ASN A 747 -8.61 16.64 21.55
N ALA A 748 -9.68 16.88 22.31
CA ALA A 748 -10.77 17.73 21.85
C ALA A 748 -10.28 19.18 21.72
N CYS A 749 -10.84 19.92 20.77
CA CYS A 749 -10.67 21.36 20.65
C CYS A 749 -11.02 22.05 21.96
N THR A 750 -10.07 22.78 22.52
CA THR A 750 -10.29 23.57 23.74
C THR A 750 -10.80 24.96 23.42
N ASN A 751 -10.51 25.49 22.23
CA ASN A 751 -10.95 26.83 21.80
C ASN A 751 -11.59 26.76 20.40
N PRO A 752 -12.82 26.23 20.28
CA PRO A 752 -13.55 26.25 19.02
C PRO A 752 -13.81 27.70 18.58
N PHE A 753 -13.88 27.94 17.26
CA PHE A 753 -14.25 29.25 16.72
C PHE A 753 -15.59 29.70 17.28
N LYS A 754 -15.67 30.97 17.68
CA LYS A 754 -16.86 31.58 18.27
C LYS A 754 -17.42 32.61 17.32
N CYS A 755 -18.71 32.60 17.12
CA CYS A 755 -19.42 33.67 16.44
C CYS A 755 -18.91 35.08 16.75
N GLY A 756 -18.47 35.80 15.73
CA GLY A 756 -17.90 37.14 15.84
C GLY A 756 -16.38 37.19 16.07
N THR A 757 -15.68 36.06 15.99
CA THR A 757 -14.20 36.04 16.01
C THR A 757 -13.58 36.58 14.74
N THR A 758 -14.26 36.47 13.60
CA THR A 758 -13.73 36.90 12.31
C THR A 758 -14.62 37.98 11.68
N GLN A 759 -14.06 38.69 10.71
CA GLN A 759 -14.84 39.60 9.86
C GLN A 759 -15.68 38.87 8.79
N TYR A 760 -15.61 37.53 8.75
CA TYR A 760 -16.25 36.67 7.75
C TYR A 760 -17.22 35.68 8.43
N PRO A 761 -18.51 36.01 8.59
CA PRO A 761 -19.46 35.15 9.31
C PRO A 761 -19.59 33.71 8.76
N GLY A 762 -19.36 33.52 7.45
CA GLY A 762 -19.32 32.17 6.85
C GLY A 762 -18.14 31.33 7.35
N MET A 763 -17.00 31.95 7.67
CA MET A 763 -15.85 31.30 8.28
C MET A 763 -16.19 30.82 9.70
N ASP A 764 -16.83 31.69 10.50
CA ASP A 764 -17.19 31.36 11.87
C ASP A 764 -18.09 30.11 11.92
N LEU A 765 -19.08 29.98 11.02
CA LEU A 765 -19.96 28.81 10.97
C LEU A 765 -19.26 27.55 10.44
N VAL A 766 -18.43 27.65 9.39
CA VAL A 766 -17.64 26.52 8.87
C VAL A 766 -16.72 25.96 9.95
N PHE A 767 -16.00 26.83 10.65
CA PHE A 767 -15.05 26.42 11.68
C PHE A 767 -15.75 25.94 12.95
N ALA A 768 -16.92 26.48 13.29
CA ALA A 768 -17.75 25.95 14.38
C ALA A 768 -18.23 24.52 14.07
N SER A 769 -18.76 24.28 12.85
CA SER A 769 -19.16 22.94 12.41
C SER A 769 -17.99 21.96 12.38
N PHE A 770 -16.84 22.40 11.90
CA PHE A 770 -15.60 21.62 11.94
C PHE A 770 -15.20 21.24 13.37
N SER A 771 -15.19 22.22 14.28
CA SER A 771 -14.79 22.01 15.68
C SER A 771 -15.73 21.04 16.40
N ASN A 772 -17.03 21.12 16.12
CA ASN A 772 -18.03 20.23 16.70
C ASN A 772 -17.90 18.79 16.16
N LEU A 773 -17.65 18.63 14.86
CA LEU A 773 -17.39 17.32 14.27
C LEU A 773 -16.09 16.70 14.82
N HIS A 774 -15.02 17.50 14.88
CA HIS A 774 -13.73 17.08 15.45
C HIS A 774 -13.90 16.64 16.91
N ASN A 775 -14.55 17.47 17.73
CA ASN A 775 -14.83 17.16 19.13
C ASN A 775 -15.70 15.92 19.30
N PHE A 776 -16.68 15.71 18.43
CA PHE A 776 -17.52 14.52 18.45
C PHE A 776 -16.69 13.24 18.25
N ILE A 777 -15.85 13.19 17.21
CA ILE A 777 -15.03 12.01 16.93
C ILE A 777 -13.94 11.83 18.00
N THR A 778 -13.33 12.91 18.48
CA THR A 778 -12.37 12.83 19.58
C THR A 778 -13.02 12.38 20.88
N ASN A 779 -14.26 12.78 21.14
CA ASN A 779 -15.02 12.27 22.28
C ASN A 779 -15.32 10.77 22.13
N MET A 780 -15.63 10.28 20.93
CA MET A 780 -15.72 8.83 20.69
C MET A 780 -14.37 8.14 21.00
N TYR A 781 -13.26 8.71 20.55
CA TYR A 781 -11.91 8.21 20.83
C TYR A 781 -11.62 8.13 22.35
N LEU A 782 -11.98 9.17 23.09
CA LEU A 782 -11.80 9.24 24.55
C LEU A 782 -12.76 8.30 25.32
N SER A 783 -13.94 8.01 24.75
CA SER A 783 -14.93 7.11 25.36
C SER A 783 -14.50 5.63 25.41
N ILE A 784 -13.47 5.27 24.64
CA ILE A 784 -12.96 3.90 24.52
C ILE A 784 -12.34 3.39 25.83
N ASP A 785 -11.89 4.26 26.72
CA ASP A 785 -11.36 3.85 28.03
C ASP A 785 -12.40 3.06 28.86
N GLY A 786 -13.70 3.39 28.70
CA GLY A 786 -14.78 2.64 29.34
C GLY A 786 -14.89 1.20 28.83
N VAL A 787 -14.56 0.95 27.55
CA VAL A 787 -14.69 -0.38 26.92
C VAL A 787 -13.62 -1.33 27.44
N SER A 788 -12.37 -0.86 27.58
CA SER A 788 -11.32 -1.66 28.22
C SER A 788 -11.66 -1.96 29.69
N ALA A 789 -12.14 -0.94 30.43
CA ALA A 789 -12.53 -1.10 31.82
C ALA A 789 -13.69 -2.09 32.00
N SER A 790 -14.71 -2.06 31.13
CA SER A 790 -15.83 -3.01 31.14
C SER A 790 -15.38 -4.43 30.76
N ALA A 791 -14.59 -4.59 29.70
CA ALA A 791 -14.06 -5.90 29.31
C ALA A 791 -13.23 -6.54 30.44
N ALA A 792 -12.37 -5.75 31.11
CA ALA A 792 -11.60 -6.21 32.25
C ALA A 792 -12.48 -6.55 33.46
N ALA A 793 -13.46 -5.71 33.79
CA ALA A 793 -14.35 -5.91 34.94
C ALA A 793 -15.30 -7.12 34.78
N ASN A 794 -15.88 -7.28 33.59
CA ASN A 794 -16.85 -8.33 33.31
C ASN A 794 -16.19 -9.66 32.98
N SER A 795 -14.96 -9.70 32.47
CA SER A 795 -14.29 -10.95 32.09
C SER A 795 -14.16 -11.97 33.22
N ALA A 796 -13.79 -11.52 34.43
CA ALA A 796 -13.65 -12.40 35.59
C ALA A 796 -15.02 -12.94 36.04
N SER A 797 -16.04 -12.07 36.06
CA SER A 797 -17.42 -12.47 36.36
C SER A 797 -17.97 -13.43 35.30
N ILE A 798 -17.68 -13.19 34.02
CA ILE A 798 -18.13 -14.04 32.93
C ILE A 798 -17.46 -15.42 33.02
N ALA A 799 -16.15 -15.47 33.27
CA ALA A 799 -15.43 -16.72 33.47
C ALA A 799 -15.97 -17.51 34.68
N ASP A 800 -16.26 -16.85 35.80
CA ASP A 800 -16.81 -17.49 37.01
C ASP A 800 -18.25 -18.00 36.81
N LYS A 801 -19.11 -17.16 36.24
CA LYS A 801 -20.55 -17.41 36.11
C LYS A 801 -20.89 -18.35 34.94
N PHE A 802 -20.21 -18.22 33.81
CA PHE A 802 -20.51 -18.97 32.57
C PHE A 802 -19.47 -20.04 32.21
N GLY A 803 -18.23 -19.99 32.73
CA GLY A 803 -17.15 -20.96 32.47
C GLY A 803 -17.05 -22.12 33.48
N ASP A 804 -16.26 -23.16 33.20
CA ASP A 804 -16.05 -24.31 34.11
C ASP A 804 -14.86 -24.07 35.07
N PRO A 805 -14.93 -24.42 36.38
CA PRO A 805 -13.82 -24.29 37.32
C PRO A 805 -12.51 -25.05 36.95
N LYS A 806 -12.53 -25.95 35.96
CA LYS A 806 -11.33 -26.60 35.41
C LYS A 806 -10.66 -25.85 34.25
N LEU A 807 -11.19 -24.70 33.83
CA LEU A 807 -10.49 -23.81 32.91
C LEU A 807 -9.31 -23.16 33.66
N ASP A 808 -8.14 -23.76 33.49
CA ASP A 808 -6.88 -23.18 33.94
C ASP A 808 -6.55 -21.97 33.05
N GLU A 809 -6.49 -20.80 33.70
CA GLU A 809 -6.10 -19.46 33.22
C GLU A 809 -6.92 -18.89 32.05
N GLY A 810 -7.46 -17.67 32.23
CA GLY A 810 -8.11 -16.84 31.19
C GLY A 810 -7.24 -16.53 29.95
N LEU A 811 -6.03 -17.09 29.90
CA LEU A 811 -5.04 -17.08 28.85
C LEU A 811 -5.47 -17.80 27.56
N LYS A 812 -6.00 -19.04 27.67
CA LYS A 812 -6.46 -19.81 26.50
C LYS A 812 -7.72 -19.22 25.87
N PHE A 813 -8.57 -18.64 26.71
CA PHE A 813 -9.79 -17.96 26.31
C PHE A 813 -9.52 -16.77 25.36
N LEU A 814 -8.36 -16.09 25.50
CA LEU A 814 -7.98 -14.94 24.67
C LEU A 814 -7.35 -15.29 23.34
N GLN A 815 -6.48 -16.31 23.32
CA GLN A 815 -5.83 -16.76 22.09
C GLN A 815 -6.84 -17.28 21.07
N GLU A 816 -7.95 -17.85 21.56
CA GLU A 816 -9.06 -18.33 20.74
C GLU A 816 -10.18 -17.27 20.54
N PHE A 817 -10.04 -16.06 21.09
CA PHE A 817 -10.97 -14.93 20.93
C PHE A 817 -10.60 -14.03 19.73
N SER A 818 -9.43 -14.24 19.12
CA SER A 818 -8.88 -13.45 18.01
C SER A 818 -9.80 -13.37 16.80
N GLU A 819 -10.53 -14.45 16.46
CA GLU A 819 -11.49 -14.48 15.34
C GLU A 819 -12.72 -13.57 15.60
N TYR A 820 -13.16 -13.45 16.86
CA TYR A 820 -14.31 -12.62 17.24
C TYR A 820 -13.96 -11.15 17.44
N PHE A 821 -12.67 -10.87 17.61
CA PHE A 821 -12.16 -9.52 17.79
C PHE A 821 -12.31 -8.66 16.54
N GLY A 822 -11.96 -9.21 15.36
CA GLY A 822 -12.16 -8.54 14.07
C GLY A 822 -13.63 -8.21 13.81
N LEU A 823 -14.50 -9.17 14.12
CA LEU A 823 -15.94 -9.00 14.02
C LEU A 823 -16.44 -7.88 14.95
N SER A 824 -15.96 -7.84 16.19
CA SER A 824 -16.29 -6.80 17.17
C SER A 824 -15.87 -5.40 16.71
N LEU A 825 -14.71 -5.26 16.06
CA LEU A 825 -14.24 -3.98 15.50
C LEU A 825 -15.15 -3.47 14.38
N GLN A 826 -15.66 -4.38 13.52
CA GLN A 826 -16.59 -4.05 12.44
C GLN A 826 -17.97 -3.64 13.00
N PHE A 827 -18.50 -4.41 13.96
CA PHE A 827 -19.77 -4.11 14.63
C PHE A 827 -19.75 -2.81 15.45
N ALA A 828 -18.61 -2.46 16.05
CA ALA A 828 -18.48 -1.26 16.88
C ALA A 828 -18.78 0.04 16.13
N GLY A 829 -18.31 0.16 14.88
CA GLY A 829 -18.59 1.30 14.03
C GLY A 829 -20.05 1.33 13.55
N GLY A 830 -20.52 0.24 12.96
CA GLY A 830 -21.86 0.21 12.35
C GLY A 830 -23.00 0.34 13.37
N SER A 831 -22.87 -0.26 14.56
CA SER A 831 -23.89 -0.16 15.61
C SER A 831 -24.07 1.28 16.10
N PHE A 832 -22.96 2.01 16.26
CA PHE A 832 -22.99 3.42 16.63
C PHE A 832 -23.65 4.28 15.57
N TRP A 833 -23.17 4.20 14.33
CA TRP A 833 -23.70 4.98 13.21
C TRP A 833 -25.16 4.67 12.92
N SER A 834 -25.59 3.44 13.16
CA SER A 834 -27.00 3.09 13.12
C SER A 834 -27.81 3.75 14.22
N LYS A 835 -27.36 3.67 15.48
CA LYS A 835 -28.07 4.31 16.59
C LYS A 835 -28.25 5.80 16.31
N MET A 836 -27.24 6.46 15.74
CA MET A 836 -27.31 7.85 15.29
C MET A 836 -28.41 8.11 14.26
N ILE A 837 -28.67 7.18 13.35
CA ILE A 837 -29.73 7.30 12.32
C ILE A 837 -31.11 6.91 12.85
N THR A 838 -31.18 5.82 13.62
CA THR A 838 -32.45 5.16 13.96
C THR A 838 -33.07 5.66 15.25
N ASP A 839 -32.28 6.25 16.15
CA ASP A 839 -32.77 6.82 17.40
C ASP A 839 -33.28 8.25 17.17
N PRO A 840 -34.60 8.50 17.26
CA PRO A 840 -35.17 9.81 17.01
C PRO A 840 -34.67 10.88 17.99
N ASP A 841 -34.27 10.52 19.21
CA ASP A 841 -33.78 11.47 20.20
C ASP A 841 -32.28 11.77 20.00
N ALA A 842 -31.49 10.78 19.53
CA ALA A 842 -30.13 11.02 19.04
C ALA A 842 -30.14 11.90 17.77
N PHE A 843 -31.11 11.70 16.89
CA PHE A 843 -31.31 12.50 15.69
C PHE A 843 -31.76 13.94 16.04
N LYS A 844 -32.70 14.11 16.97
CA LYS A 844 -33.13 15.43 17.51
C LYS A 844 -32.00 16.16 18.25
N ALA A 845 -30.99 15.45 18.74
CA ALA A 845 -29.85 16.04 19.45
C ALA A 845 -28.99 16.95 18.58
N PHE A 846 -29.13 16.88 17.24
CA PHE A 846 -28.52 17.78 16.25
C PHE A 846 -29.38 19.02 15.94
N GLY A 847 -30.51 19.20 16.65
CA GLY A 847 -31.43 20.34 16.54
C GLY A 847 -32.81 19.95 15.99
N GLU A 848 -33.82 20.82 16.15
CA GLU A 848 -35.17 20.64 15.58
C GLU A 848 -35.20 20.66 14.03
N VAL A 849 -34.03 20.68 13.38
CA VAL A 849 -33.82 21.25 12.06
C VAL A 849 -33.62 20.24 10.95
N VAL A 850 -33.21 19.00 11.21
CA VAL A 850 -33.02 18.05 10.10
C VAL A 850 -34.38 17.48 9.68
N SER A 851 -35.22 18.33 9.08
CA SER A 851 -36.51 17.98 8.48
C SER A 851 -36.38 16.96 7.34
N ARG A 852 -35.15 16.59 6.96
CA ARG A 852 -34.82 15.56 5.97
C ARG A 852 -33.77 14.59 6.51
N ALA A 853 -34.23 13.45 7.06
CA ALA A 853 -33.38 12.30 7.42
C ALA A 853 -32.41 11.87 6.29
N GLU A 854 -32.74 12.18 5.04
CA GLU A 854 -31.92 11.94 3.84
C GLU A 854 -30.56 12.67 3.81
N GLN A 855 -30.43 13.84 4.46
CA GLN A 855 -29.15 14.57 4.46
C GLN A 855 -28.13 13.94 5.42
N LEU A 856 -28.60 13.47 6.58
CA LEU A 856 -27.75 12.78 7.54
C LEU A 856 -27.44 11.35 7.08
N SER A 857 -28.35 10.70 6.34
CA SER A 857 -28.10 9.35 5.81
C SER A 857 -26.91 9.33 4.85
N GLY A 858 -26.78 10.29 3.94
CA GLY A 858 -25.62 10.38 3.04
C GLY A 858 -24.29 10.65 3.77
N THR A 859 -24.34 11.49 4.80
CA THR A 859 -23.19 11.73 5.70
C THR A 859 -22.78 10.45 6.40
N VAL A 860 -23.74 9.75 7.01
CA VAL A 860 -23.48 8.52 7.76
C VAL A 860 -23.08 7.36 6.86
N GLU A 861 -23.62 7.24 5.64
CA GLU A 861 -23.15 6.29 4.63
C GLU A 861 -21.67 6.52 4.30
N THR A 862 -21.25 7.78 4.17
CA THR A 862 -19.85 8.15 3.97
C THR A 862 -18.98 7.78 5.17
N PHE A 863 -19.43 8.07 6.39
CA PHE A 863 -18.76 7.64 7.63
C PHE A 863 -18.59 6.13 7.68
N THR A 864 -19.66 5.40 7.37
CA THR A 864 -19.70 3.96 7.58
C THR A 864 -18.90 3.20 6.54
N SER A 865 -18.95 3.62 5.27
CA SER A 865 -18.14 3.05 4.19
C SER A 865 -16.63 3.24 4.45
N LEU A 866 -16.25 4.45 4.84
CA LEU A 866 -14.85 4.78 5.14
C LEU A 866 -14.36 4.04 6.40
N TYR A 867 -15.16 4.01 7.47
CA TYR A 867 -14.82 3.28 8.69
C TYR A 867 -14.72 1.76 8.46
N SER A 868 -15.62 1.16 7.68
CA SER A 868 -15.59 -0.27 7.35
C SER A 868 -14.32 -0.65 6.60
N THR A 869 -13.93 0.14 5.61
CA THR A 869 -12.70 -0.09 4.84
C THR A 869 -11.46 -0.05 5.73
N ILE A 870 -11.43 0.88 6.69
CA ILE A 870 -10.31 1.01 7.63
C ILE A 870 -10.33 -0.13 8.67
N SER A 871 -11.49 -0.50 9.20
CA SER A 871 -11.61 -1.55 10.23
C SER A 871 -11.30 -2.95 9.68
N GLU A 872 -11.59 -3.22 8.41
CA GLU A 872 -11.16 -4.44 7.71
C GLU A 872 -9.63 -4.56 7.69
N ALA A 873 -8.92 -3.48 7.34
CA ALA A 873 -7.46 -3.46 7.36
C ALA A 873 -6.87 -3.57 8.78
N GLN A 874 -7.55 -3.05 9.81
CA GLN A 874 -7.11 -3.16 11.20
C GLN A 874 -7.38 -4.52 11.84
N THR A 875 -8.31 -5.30 11.28
CA THR A 875 -8.64 -6.63 11.78
C THR A 875 -7.44 -7.58 11.70
N GLU A 876 -6.67 -7.52 10.63
CA GLU A 876 -5.48 -8.37 10.43
C GLU A 876 -4.33 -8.01 11.39
N GLU A 877 -4.09 -6.71 11.62
CA GLU A 877 -3.11 -6.22 12.59
C GLU A 877 -3.50 -6.59 14.04
N ALA A 878 -4.79 -6.47 14.36
CA ALA A 878 -5.35 -6.83 15.65
C ALA A 878 -5.22 -8.33 15.97
N MET A 879 -5.51 -9.19 14.98
CA MET A 879 -5.37 -10.64 15.13
C MET A 879 -3.93 -11.04 15.46
N ASN A 880 -2.94 -10.45 14.78
CA ASN A 880 -1.52 -10.69 15.05
C ASN A 880 -1.10 -10.20 16.45
N ALA A 881 -1.68 -9.10 16.94
CA ALA A 881 -1.37 -8.56 18.26
C ALA A 881 -1.94 -9.40 19.41
N LEU A 882 -3.04 -10.12 19.19
CA LEU A 882 -3.71 -10.94 20.22
C LEU A 882 -3.02 -12.28 20.48
N GLU A 883 -2.34 -12.87 19.48
CA GLU A 883 -1.67 -14.17 19.60
C GLU A 883 -0.56 -14.21 20.69
N ILE A 884 -0.02 -13.04 21.03
CA ILE A 884 1.11 -12.89 21.97
C ILE A 884 0.69 -12.44 23.38
N LEU A 885 -0.58 -12.11 23.60
CA LEU A 885 -1.06 -11.56 24.87
C LEU A 885 -1.40 -12.66 25.88
N THR A 886 -1.11 -12.39 27.14
CA THR A 886 -1.28 -13.35 28.23
C THR A 886 -2.32 -13.00 29.29
N ASP A 887 -3.11 -11.94 29.09
CA ASP A 887 -4.00 -11.36 30.12
C ASP A 887 -5.23 -10.70 29.49
N VAL A 888 -6.42 -10.92 30.07
CA VAL A 888 -7.70 -10.45 29.51
C VAL A 888 -7.83 -8.93 29.57
N SER A 889 -7.29 -8.32 30.62
CA SER A 889 -7.23 -6.86 30.72
C SER A 889 -6.37 -6.29 29.58
N LYS A 890 -5.26 -6.94 29.23
CA LYS A 890 -4.40 -6.54 28.12
C LYS A 890 -5.03 -6.75 26.76
N ALA A 891 -5.89 -7.76 26.59
CA ALA A 891 -6.67 -7.93 25.37
C ALA A 891 -7.77 -6.87 25.23
N GLY A 892 -8.39 -6.45 26.33
CA GLY A 892 -9.27 -5.28 26.38
C GLY A 892 -8.54 -3.98 26.03
N ASP A 893 -7.31 -3.81 26.54
CA ASP A 893 -6.43 -2.69 26.19
C ASP A 893 -6.03 -2.72 24.71
N GLU A 894 -5.73 -3.89 24.16
CA GLU A 894 -5.42 -4.04 22.74
C GLU A 894 -6.67 -3.77 21.89
N PHE A 895 -7.87 -4.17 22.31
CA PHE A 895 -9.13 -3.80 21.64
C PHE A 895 -9.32 -2.29 21.62
N ALA A 896 -9.21 -1.67 22.78
CA ALA A 896 -9.28 -0.22 22.92
C ALA A 896 -8.25 0.48 22.01
N LYS A 897 -7.01 -0.03 21.96
CA LYS A 897 -5.96 0.47 21.08
C LYS A 897 -6.31 0.33 19.59
N GLN A 898 -6.85 -0.80 19.15
CA GLN A 898 -7.20 -1.03 17.75
C GLN A 898 -8.41 -0.18 17.30
N VAL A 899 -9.42 0.00 18.15
CA VAL A 899 -10.51 0.95 17.90
C VAL A 899 -9.96 2.38 17.80
N ARG A 900 -9.03 2.76 18.69
CA ARG A 900 -8.36 4.08 18.63
C ARG A 900 -7.55 4.28 17.36
N GLN A 901 -6.80 3.27 16.92
CA GLN A 901 -6.03 3.33 15.66
C GLN A 901 -6.95 3.43 14.44
N THR A 902 -8.08 2.72 14.45
CA THR A 902 -9.12 2.84 13.43
C THR A 902 -9.67 4.27 13.37
N LEU A 903 -9.99 4.86 14.52
CA LEU A 903 -10.46 6.25 14.61
C LEU A 903 -9.37 7.26 14.22
N ASP A 904 -8.10 7.04 14.57
CA ASP A 904 -6.99 7.92 14.18
C ASP A 904 -6.77 7.92 12.66
N LYS A 905 -6.75 6.73 12.04
CA LYS A 905 -6.67 6.59 10.58
C LYS A 905 -7.88 7.23 9.90
N PHE A 906 -9.06 7.07 10.49
CA PHE A 906 -10.28 7.71 10.02
C PHE A 906 -10.18 9.25 10.09
N MET A 907 -9.76 9.80 11.22
CA MET A 907 -9.53 11.24 11.43
C MET A 907 -8.54 11.82 10.42
N LYS A 908 -7.43 11.13 10.17
CA LYS A 908 -6.44 11.55 9.15
C LYS A 908 -7.08 11.67 7.77
N GLN A 909 -7.84 10.66 7.33
CA GLN A 909 -8.44 10.66 5.99
C GLN A 909 -9.48 11.77 5.73
N ILE A 910 -10.00 12.42 6.76
CA ILE A 910 -10.98 13.51 6.66
C ILE A 910 -10.42 14.87 7.09
N PHE A 911 -9.31 14.91 7.83
CA PHE A 911 -8.74 16.13 8.40
C PHE A 911 -7.28 16.43 7.99
N ASP A 912 -6.65 15.62 7.13
CA ASP A 912 -5.26 15.82 6.66
C ASP A 912 -5.03 17.01 5.71
N GLY A 913 -6.05 17.82 5.43
CA GLY A 913 -5.94 19.00 4.58
C GLY A 913 -5.66 18.75 3.09
N SER A 914 -5.50 17.51 2.64
CA SER A 914 -5.39 17.15 1.22
C SER A 914 -6.65 17.51 0.42
N TYR A 915 -6.53 17.55 -0.92
CA TYR A 915 -7.67 17.76 -1.81
C TYR A 915 -8.76 16.70 -1.60
N LEU A 916 -8.36 15.44 -1.40
CA LEU A 916 -9.28 14.34 -1.15
C LEU A 916 -9.97 14.46 0.23
N SER A 917 -9.24 14.82 1.28
CA SER A 917 -9.87 15.01 2.61
C SER A 917 -10.78 16.24 2.65
N THR A 918 -10.39 17.35 2.03
CA THR A 918 -11.23 18.56 1.92
C THR A 918 -12.54 18.26 1.17
N ARG A 919 -12.49 17.41 0.14
CA ARG A 919 -13.68 16.93 -0.57
C ARG A 919 -14.53 15.96 0.23
N ARG A 920 -13.94 15.15 1.11
CA ARG A 920 -14.65 14.24 2.01
C ARG A 920 -15.28 15.00 3.20
N LEU A 921 -14.62 16.07 3.65
CA LEU A 921 -15.04 16.91 4.75
C LEU A 921 -16.24 17.79 4.39
N TYR A 922 -16.31 18.33 3.17
CA TYR A 922 -17.40 19.24 2.79
C TYR A 922 -18.81 18.63 2.95
N PRO A 923 -19.11 17.44 2.40
CA PRO A 923 -20.41 16.80 2.60
C PRO A 923 -20.74 16.56 4.08
N MET A 924 -19.73 16.38 4.93
CA MET A 924 -19.94 16.12 6.36
C MET A 924 -20.42 17.35 7.11
N ILE A 925 -19.93 18.55 6.79
CA ILE A 925 -20.27 19.80 7.49
C ILE A 925 -21.26 20.69 6.74
N ALA A 926 -21.59 20.34 5.48
CA ALA A 926 -22.52 21.09 4.64
C ALA A 926 -23.89 21.31 5.32
N ASP A 927 -24.57 22.37 4.89
CA ASP A 927 -25.86 22.83 5.44
C ASP A 927 -25.84 23.10 6.97
N GLY A 928 -24.64 23.20 7.54
CA GLY A 928 -24.45 23.39 8.98
C GLY A 928 -24.75 22.14 9.79
N THR A 929 -24.67 20.94 9.22
CA THR A 929 -25.01 19.66 9.88
C THR A 929 -24.40 19.51 11.28
N TRP A 930 -23.20 20.06 11.50
CA TRP A 930 -22.49 20.04 12.78
C TRP A 930 -22.43 21.40 13.49
N LEU A 931 -23.22 22.40 13.07
CA LEU A 931 -23.16 23.74 13.62
C LEU A 931 -23.58 23.81 15.09
N ASP A 932 -24.57 23.02 15.47
CA ASP A 932 -24.96 22.83 16.86
C ASP A 932 -24.23 21.56 17.37
N ALA A 933 -23.57 21.66 18.53
CA ALA A 933 -22.90 20.51 19.12
C ALA A 933 -23.94 19.43 19.48
N PRO A 934 -23.76 18.17 19.02
CA PRO A 934 -24.72 17.13 19.30
C PRO A 934 -24.83 16.87 20.80
N LYS A 935 -26.06 16.74 21.30
CA LYS A 935 -26.33 16.34 22.69
C LYS A 935 -26.22 14.83 22.92
N VAL A 936 -25.82 14.06 21.91
CA VAL A 936 -25.64 12.61 22.01
C VAL A 936 -24.53 12.34 23.04
N SER A 937 -24.87 11.60 24.10
CA SER A 937 -23.98 11.40 25.22
C SER A 937 -22.81 10.49 24.82
N ILE A 938 -21.59 10.90 25.17
CA ILE A 938 -20.35 10.08 25.05
C ILE A 938 -20.51 8.67 25.66
N PHE A 939 -21.43 8.50 26.62
CA PHE A 939 -21.75 7.23 27.27
C PHE A 939 -22.56 6.26 26.39
N ASP A 940 -23.03 6.66 25.20
CA ASP A 940 -23.83 5.80 24.32
C ASP A 940 -22.97 4.90 23.40
N PHE A 941 -21.74 5.31 23.06
CA PHE A 941 -20.84 4.51 22.21
C PHE A 941 -20.39 3.23 22.93
N HIS A 942 -19.85 3.38 24.15
CA HIS A 942 -19.50 2.27 25.04
C HIS A 942 -20.65 1.27 25.22
N LYS A 943 -21.86 1.77 25.53
CA LYS A 943 -23.07 0.95 25.73
C LYS A 943 -23.52 0.17 24.48
N SER A 944 -23.09 0.59 23.30
CA SER A 944 -23.42 -0.09 22.04
C SER A 944 -22.43 -1.22 21.71
N ILE A 945 -21.22 -1.16 22.27
CA ILE A 945 -20.13 -2.11 22.02
C ILE A 945 -20.05 -3.17 23.11
N GLU A 946 -20.22 -2.76 24.37
CA GLU A 946 -20.10 -3.61 25.55
C GLU A 946 -20.98 -4.87 25.48
N PRO A 947 -22.28 -4.82 25.13
CA PRO A 947 -23.10 -6.02 25.00
C PRO A 947 -22.64 -6.99 23.91
N ILE A 948 -22.08 -6.48 22.80
CA ILE A 948 -21.59 -7.29 21.69
C ILE A 948 -20.35 -8.08 22.13
N MET A 949 -19.43 -7.38 22.80
CA MET A 949 -18.25 -8.02 23.39
C MET A 949 -18.65 -9.05 24.44
N ASN A 950 -19.53 -8.69 25.39
CA ASN A 950 -20.00 -9.59 26.44
C ASN A 950 -20.68 -10.85 25.87
N ALA A 951 -21.52 -10.72 24.83
CA ALA A 951 -22.18 -11.87 24.22
C ALA A 951 -21.18 -12.84 23.56
N MET A 952 -20.18 -12.31 22.85
CA MET A 952 -19.11 -13.12 22.25
C MET A 952 -18.25 -13.81 23.31
N LEU A 953 -17.95 -13.11 24.42
CA LEU A 953 -17.21 -13.66 25.56
C LEU A 953 -18.01 -14.76 26.28
N ILE A 954 -19.31 -14.58 26.48
CA ILE A 954 -20.21 -15.59 27.08
C ILE A 954 -20.27 -16.84 26.19
N ASN A 955 -20.47 -16.68 24.88
CA ASN A 955 -20.45 -17.80 23.93
C ASN A 955 -19.12 -18.57 24.04
N LYS A 956 -18.00 -17.84 24.05
CA LYS A 956 -16.68 -18.45 24.17
C LYS A 956 -16.49 -19.20 25.50
N ALA A 957 -16.98 -18.64 26.60
CA ALA A 957 -16.93 -19.28 27.92
C ALA A 957 -17.69 -20.61 27.93
N TRP A 958 -18.80 -20.70 27.21
CA TRP A 958 -19.53 -21.95 27.03
C TRP A 958 -18.77 -22.96 26.16
N THR A 959 -18.11 -22.54 25.08
CA THR A 959 -17.36 -23.47 24.20
C THR A 959 -16.12 -24.11 24.84
N THR A 960 -15.52 -23.44 25.82
CA THR A 960 -14.25 -23.86 26.42
C THR A 960 -14.42 -24.68 27.71
N GLY A 961 -15.65 -24.81 28.21
CA GLY A 961 -15.98 -25.62 29.40
C GLY A 961 -15.96 -27.12 29.14
N ALA A 962 -16.01 -27.93 30.20
CA ALA A 962 -15.99 -29.38 30.05
C ALA A 962 -17.18 -29.92 29.23
N ASN A 963 -18.34 -29.25 29.28
CA ASN A 963 -19.63 -29.70 28.72
C ASN A 963 -19.87 -29.36 27.23
N GLY A 964 -18.80 -29.25 26.43
CA GLY A 964 -18.90 -29.03 24.98
C GLY A 964 -19.53 -27.70 24.55
N ASN A 965 -19.64 -27.49 23.24
CA ASN A 965 -20.14 -26.25 22.64
C ASN A 965 -21.60 -25.97 23.00
N ALA A 966 -21.93 -24.70 23.28
CA ALA A 966 -23.32 -24.26 23.28
C ALA A 966 -23.90 -24.41 21.87
N ILE A 967 -25.17 -24.81 21.79
CA ILE A 967 -25.90 -24.99 20.53
C ILE A 967 -27.32 -24.45 20.65
N VAL A 968 -27.91 -24.04 19.53
CA VAL A 968 -29.34 -23.76 19.40
C VAL A 968 -30.03 -24.94 18.72
N ILE A 969 -30.95 -25.57 19.45
CA ILE A 969 -31.80 -26.66 18.97
C ILE A 969 -33.13 -26.06 18.51
N LEU A 970 -33.55 -26.37 17.29
CA LEU A 970 -34.82 -25.90 16.74
C LEU A 970 -35.84 -27.01 16.52
N VAL A 971 -37.12 -26.68 16.73
CA VAL A 971 -38.28 -27.52 16.41
C VAL A 971 -39.36 -26.65 15.77
N LYS A 972 -39.89 -27.10 14.62
CA LYS A 972 -41.01 -26.46 13.94
C LYS A 972 -42.34 -26.91 14.58
N GLU A 973 -43.26 -25.97 14.83
CA GLU A 973 -44.52 -26.29 15.51
C GLU A 973 -45.35 -27.29 14.68
N GLY A 974 -45.76 -28.40 15.33
CA GLY A 974 -46.43 -29.55 14.70
C GLY A 974 -45.76 -30.90 14.99
N HIS A 975 -44.53 -30.91 15.53
CA HIS A 975 -43.81 -32.11 15.97
C HIS A 975 -43.37 -31.97 17.44
N VAL A 976 -44.18 -32.54 18.35
CA VAL A 976 -43.89 -32.93 19.75
C VAL A 976 -43.57 -31.83 20.78
N THR A 977 -44.22 -31.96 21.94
CA THR A 977 -43.98 -31.26 23.20
C THR A 977 -42.78 -31.88 23.94
N TYR A 978 -41.81 -31.05 24.32
CA TYR A 978 -40.56 -31.38 25.02
C TYR A 978 -39.52 -32.22 24.23
N PRO A 979 -38.20 -32.00 24.44
CA PRO A 979 -37.18 -32.92 23.98
C PRO A 979 -37.31 -34.25 24.75
N GLN A 980 -38.10 -35.18 24.23
CA GLN A 980 -38.24 -36.57 24.72
C GLN A 980 -38.12 -37.54 23.54
N PRO A 981 -37.01 -38.27 23.37
CA PRO A 981 -36.99 -39.44 22.52
C PRO A 981 -37.57 -40.60 23.32
N ARG A 982 -38.85 -40.93 23.07
CA ARG A 982 -39.45 -42.15 23.63
C ARG A 982 -38.77 -43.39 23.02
N ARG A 983 -37.82 -43.96 23.77
CA ARG A 983 -37.80 -45.38 24.21
C ARG A 983 -36.56 -45.64 25.09
N GLY A 984 -36.79 -45.70 26.41
CA GLY A 984 -35.77 -45.92 27.45
C GLY A 984 -35.68 -44.72 28.40
N ASN A 985 -35.82 -44.94 29.71
CA ASN A 985 -36.14 -43.94 30.75
C ASN A 985 -35.02 -42.91 31.05
N ALA A 986 -34.71 -42.01 30.12
CA ALA A 986 -33.95 -40.79 30.40
C ALA A 986 -34.44 -39.63 29.51
N ALA A 987 -34.97 -38.57 30.12
CA ALA A 987 -35.28 -37.33 29.40
C ALA A 987 -34.01 -36.73 28.79
N LEU A 988 -34.10 -36.10 27.62
CA LEU A 988 -32.95 -35.41 27.00
C LEU A 988 -32.45 -34.28 27.90
N MET A 989 -33.38 -33.55 28.51
CA MET A 989 -33.20 -32.41 29.40
C MET A 989 -34.31 -32.46 30.46
N THR A 990 -34.13 -31.82 31.63
CA THR A 990 -35.21 -31.75 32.63
C THR A 990 -36.32 -30.80 32.19
N ASN A 991 -37.49 -30.91 32.82
CA ASN A 991 -38.58 -29.95 32.58
C ASN A 991 -38.14 -28.52 32.92
N ASP A 992 -37.49 -28.35 34.08
CA ASP A 992 -37.01 -27.05 34.56
C ASP A 992 -35.95 -26.45 33.60
N ASP A 993 -34.96 -27.23 33.18
CA ASP A 993 -33.94 -26.78 32.21
C ASP A 993 -34.57 -26.48 30.83
N GLY A 994 -35.57 -27.27 30.43
CA GLY A 994 -36.28 -27.09 29.17
C GLY A 994 -37.16 -25.85 29.12
N GLU A 995 -37.79 -25.49 30.24
CA GLU A 995 -38.49 -24.21 30.37
C GLU A 995 -37.50 -23.04 30.50
N ALA A 996 -36.33 -23.27 31.09
CA ALA A 996 -35.33 -22.23 31.30
C ALA A 996 -34.62 -21.76 30.02
N THR A 997 -34.47 -22.65 29.04
CA THR A 997 -33.66 -22.45 27.83
C THR A 997 -34.46 -22.09 26.58
N GLN A 998 -35.79 -22.04 26.69
CA GLN A 998 -36.72 -21.95 25.57
C GLN A 998 -37.00 -20.52 25.12
N HIS A 999 -37.13 -20.34 23.81
CA HIS A 999 -37.66 -19.15 23.17
C HIS A 999 -38.65 -19.52 22.05
N PHE A 1000 -39.78 -18.81 21.99
CA PHE A 1000 -40.81 -19.01 20.97
C PHE A 1000 -40.70 -17.92 19.91
N TYR A 1001 -40.48 -18.30 18.66
CA TYR A 1001 -40.37 -17.37 17.55
C TYR A 1001 -41.47 -17.62 16.52
N THR A 1002 -42.16 -16.57 16.08
CA THR A 1002 -43.10 -16.62 14.95
C THR A 1002 -42.55 -15.76 13.82
N SER A 1003 -42.28 -16.38 12.68
CA SER A 1003 -41.83 -15.67 11.46
C SER A 1003 -42.94 -14.79 10.87
N GLU A 1004 -42.55 -13.84 10.03
CA GLU A 1004 -43.47 -12.96 9.30
C GLU A 1004 -44.43 -13.75 8.38
N THR A 1005 -44.03 -14.92 7.90
CA THR A 1005 -44.86 -15.85 7.11
C THR A 1005 -45.75 -16.76 7.96
N GLY A 1006 -45.79 -16.57 9.28
CA GLY A 1006 -46.61 -17.34 10.21
C GLY A 1006 -46.05 -18.70 10.63
N GLU A 1007 -44.82 -19.04 10.21
CA GLU A 1007 -44.14 -20.24 10.73
C GLU A 1007 -43.80 -20.03 12.20
N LYS A 1008 -44.16 -20.99 13.04
CA LYS A 1008 -43.86 -20.99 14.47
C LYS A 1008 -42.74 -21.97 14.78
N TRP A 1009 -41.79 -21.48 15.57
CA TRP A 1009 -40.59 -22.18 15.97
C TRP A 1009 -40.47 -22.18 17.47
N THR A 1010 -40.00 -23.31 17.99
CA THR A 1010 -39.54 -23.43 19.36
C THR A 1010 -38.04 -23.65 19.31
N LEU A 1011 -37.29 -22.78 19.97
CA LEU A 1011 -35.84 -22.74 19.97
C LEU A 1011 -35.34 -22.96 21.40
N TRP A 1012 -34.31 -23.76 21.59
CA TRP A 1012 -33.66 -23.97 22.88
C TRP A 1012 -32.16 -23.78 22.76
N ILE A 1013 -31.56 -23.10 23.72
CA ILE A 1013 -30.10 -23.08 23.86
C ILE A 1013 -29.64 -24.16 24.85
N ALA A 1014 -28.68 -25.00 24.48
CA ALA A 1014 -28.26 -26.14 25.29
C ALA A 1014 -26.76 -26.45 25.15
N GLN A 1015 -26.23 -27.24 26.08
CA GLN A 1015 -24.89 -27.85 26.02
C GLN A 1015 -24.97 -29.38 26.12
N VAL A 1016 -23.96 -30.08 25.60
CA VAL A 1016 -23.87 -31.56 25.63
C VAL A 1016 -23.20 -32.02 26.92
N ASP A 1017 -23.87 -32.89 27.69
CA ASP A 1017 -23.31 -33.38 28.96
C ASP A 1017 -22.12 -34.34 28.75
N VAL A 1018 -21.05 -34.21 29.55
CA VAL A 1018 -19.86 -35.08 29.44
C VAL A 1018 -20.15 -36.46 30.01
N CYS A 1019 -20.23 -37.45 29.13
CA CYS A 1019 -20.44 -38.84 29.51
C CYS A 1019 -19.13 -39.53 29.90
N THR A 1020 -19.07 -40.16 31.07
CA THR A 1020 -18.04 -41.18 31.37
C THR A 1020 -18.54 -42.56 30.90
N GLN A 1021 -17.61 -43.44 30.52
CA GLN A 1021 -17.81 -44.68 29.75
C GLN A 1021 -18.89 -45.68 30.20
N ASN A 1022 -19.69 -45.43 31.25
CA ASN A 1022 -20.81 -46.30 31.61
C ASN A 1022 -22.04 -45.64 32.28
N ARG A 1023 -22.13 -44.30 32.43
CA ARG A 1023 -23.37 -43.62 32.90
C ARG A 1023 -23.44 -42.18 32.41
N CYS A 1024 -24.55 -41.82 31.77
CA CYS A 1024 -25.01 -40.42 31.66
C CYS A 1024 -26.42 -40.35 32.26
N ASP A 1025 -26.63 -39.50 33.25
CA ASP A 1025 -27.97 -39.29 33.80
C ASP A 1025 -28.84 -38.46 32.83
N ARG A 1026 -28.23 -37.62 31.96
CA ARG A 1026 -28.89 -36.70 31.00
C ARG A 1026 -28.01 -36.50 29.75
N ARG A 1027 -28.55 -35.92 28.67
CA ARG A 1027 -27.84 -35.73 27.38
C ARG A 1027 -27.65 -34.27 26.99
N PHE A 1028 -28.62 -33.40 27.30
CA PHE A 1028 -28.52 -31.95 27.20
C PHE A 1028 -28.76 -31.31 28.57
N LYS A 1029 -28.12 -30.16 28.80
CA LYS A 1029 -28.32 -29.31 29.97
C LYS A 1029 -28.36 -27.85 29.56
N ALA A 1030 -28.99 -27.02 30.39
CA ALA A 1030 -28.88 -25.58 30.26
C ALA A 1030 -27.41 -25.15 30.37
N PRO A 1031 -26.93 -24.21 29.53
CA PRO A 1031 -25.58 -23.68 29.69
C PRO A 1031 -25.37 -23.08 31.09
N LYS A 1032 -24.16 -23.20 31.62
CA LYS A 1032 -23.85 -22.65 32.94
C LYS A 1032 -24.09 -21.12 32.94
N GLY A 1033 -24.70 -20.61 34.01
CA GLY A 1033 -24.93 -19.17 34.18
C GLY A 1033 -26.10 -18.61 33.36
N LEU A 1034 -26.88 -19.45 32.65
CA LEU A 1034 -27.97 -18.98 31.79
C LEU A 1034 -28.97 -18.07 32.51
N ASP A 1035 -29.30 -18.35 33.78
CA ASP A 1035 -30.24 -17.54 34.56
C ASP A 1035 -29.79 -16.08 34.73
N GLU A 1036 -28.49 -15.80 34.65
CA GLU A 1036 -27.92 -14.45 34.72
C GLU A 1036 -28.30 -13.59 33.49
N ILE A 1037 -28.68 -14.20 32.35
CA ILE A 1037 -29.05 -13.50 31.11
C ILE A 1037 -30.52 -13.67 30.72
N ARG A 1038 -31.35 -14.26 31.59
CA ARG A 1038 -32.80 -14.42 31.36
C ARG A 1038 -33.62 -13.17 31.66
N LYS A 1039 -33.03 -12.23 32.40
CA LYS A 1039 -33.60 -10.92 32.76
C LYS A 1039 -32.58 -9.84 32.43
N GLU A 1040 -32.97 -8.57 32.55
CA GLU A 1040 -32.02 -7.46 32.49
C GLU A 1040 -30.86 -7.70 33.47
N ASN A 1041 -29.64 -7.45 32.99
CA ASN A 1041 -28.40 -7.77 33.68
C ASN A 1041 -27.31 -6.77 33.28
N ASP A 1042 -26.22 -6.79 34.05
CA ASP A 1042 -25.10 -5.87 33.87
C ASP A 1042 -24.28 -6.17 32.60
N TYR A 1043 -24.48 -7.33 31.94
CA TYR A 1043 -23.80 -7.67 30.69
C TYR A 1043 -24.49 -7.08 29.45
N GLY A 1044 -25.76 -6.65 29.55
CA GLY A 1044 -26.56 -6.17 28.42
C GLY A 1044 -26.91 -7.25 27.40
N VAL A 1045 -26.77 -8.53 27.76
CA VAL A 1045 -27.01 -9.69 26.88
C VAL A 1045 -28.27 -10.41 27.34
N THR A 1046 -29.17 -10.76 26.42
CA THR A 1046 -30.37 -11.53 26.76
C THR A 1046 -30.35 -12.93 26.15
N LEU A 1047 -31.08 -13.86 26.76
CA LEU A 1047 -31.34 -15.20 26.20
C LEU A 1047 -31.86 -15.14 24.76
N GLU A 1048 -32.73 -14.17 24.46
CA GLU A 1048 -33.28 -13.97 23.12
C GLU A 1048 -32.19 -13.66 22.09
N ASN A 1049 -31.27 -12.75 22.39
CA ASN A 1049 -30.19 -12.41 21.46
C ASN A 1049 -29.28 -13.62 21.18
N MET A 1050 -28.91 -14.36 22.24
CA MET A 1050 -28.09 -15.58 22.14
C MET A 1050 -28.74 -16.69 21.31
N ILE A 1051 -30.07 -16.68 21.12
CA ILE A 1051 -30.81 -17.66 20.33
C ILE A 1051 -31.12 -17.15 18.92
N LEU A 1052 -31.59 -15.92 18.78
CA LEU A 1052 -32.10 -15.41 17.50
C LEU A 1052 -30.98 -15.01 16.53
N SER A 1053 -29.88 -14.42 17.02
CA SER A 1053 -28.73 -14.07 16.16
C SER A 1053 -28.18 -15.27 15.37
N PRO A 1054 -27.88 -16.42 16.01
CA PRO A 1054 -27.42 -17.61 15.28
C PRO A 1054 -28.53 -18.24 14.43
N PHE A 1055 -29.78 -18.29 14.91
CA PHE A 1055 -30.91 -18.83 14.15
C PHE A 1055 -31.15 -18.07 12.83
N PHE A 1056 -31.12 -16.74 12.87
CA PHE A 1056 -31.29 -15.93 11.67
C PHE A 1056 -30.13 -16.07 10.70
N ASN A 1057 -28.90 -16.22 11.21
CA ASN A 1057 -27.76 -16.50 10.36
C ASN A 1057 -27.93 -17.85 9.64
N TRP A 1058 -28.28 -18.91 10.39
CA TRP A 1058 -28.51 -20.24 9.84
C TRP A 1058 -29.59 -20.25 8.74
N ARG A 1059 -30.71 -19.55 8.97
CA ARG A 1059 -31.78 -19.36 7.96
C ARG A 1059 -31.25 -18.65 6.70
N ARG A 1060 -30.48 -17.58 6.87
CA ARG A 1060 -29.93 -16.78 5.77
C ARG A 1060 -28.94 -17.58 4.93
N GLN A 1061 -28.14 -18.44 5.56
CA GLN A 1061 -27.20 -19.35 4.89
C GLN A 1061 -27.88 -20.57 4.27
N GLY A 1062 -29.22 -20.61 4.20
CA GLY A 1062 -29.94 -21.73 3.58
C GLY A 1062 -29.92 -22.99 4.45
N ASN A 1063 -30.09 -22.83 5.75
CA ASN A 1063 -30.11 -23.89 6.75
C ASN A 1063 -28.72 -24.52 7.00
N GLN A 1064 -27.67 -23.70 6.93
CA GLN A 1064 -26.27 -24.12 7.16
C GLN A 1064 -25.63 -23.31 8.29
N ASN A 1065 -24.73 -23.95 9.03
CA ASN A 1065 -23.97 -23.29 10.10
C ASN A 1065 -22.90 -22.33 9.55
N TYR A 1066 -22.52 -21.40 10.41
CA TYR A 1066 -21.73 -20.19 10.14
C TYR A 1066 -20.42 -20.43 9.33
N HIS A 1067 -20.08 -19.49 8.44
CA HIS A 1067 -18.76 -19.34 7.82
C HIS A 1067 -18.22 -17.92 8.09
N PRO A 1068 -17.04 -17.75 8.73
CA PRO A 1068 -16.54 -16.45 9.20
C PRO A 1068 -16.31 -15.38 8.12
N THR A 1069 -16.03 -15.78 6.88
CA THR A 1069 -15.48 -14.87 5.85
C THR A 1069 -16.53 -14.20 4.94
N LYS A 1070 -17.83 -14.27 5.27
CA LYS A 1070 -18.93 -13.78 4.42
C LYS A 1070 -20.11 -13.19 5.20
N LEU A 1071 -19.84 -12.34 6.18
CA LEU A 1071 -20.90 -11.58 6.84
C LEU A 1071 -21.42 -10.50 5.89
N ASP A 1072 -22.72 -10.52 5.63
CA ASP A 1072 -23.39 -9.42 4.95
C ASP A 1072 -23.65 -8.32 5.98
N PRO A 1073 -22.99 -7.17 5.89
CA PRO A 1073 -23.07 -6.15 6.90
C PRO A 1073 -24.45 -5.49 6.93
N TYR A 1074 -25.26 -5.61 5.88
CA TYR A 1074 -26.59 -5.02 5.83
C TYR A 1074 -27.68 -6.00 6.27
N ALA A 1075 -27.35 -7.21 6.74
CA ALA A 1075 -28.35 -8.22 7.02
C ALA A 1075 -29.30 -7.80 8.17
N LYS A 1076 -30.60 -8.03 7.96
CA LYS A 1076 -31.64 -7.83 8.97
C LYS A 1076 -32.56 -9.05 9.00
N ASN A 1077 -32.80 -9.61 10.19
CA ASN A 1077 -33.62 -10.82 10.38
C ASN A 1077 -33.13 -12.05 9.57
N GLY A 1078 -33.80 -13.19 9.72
CA GLY A 1078 -33.47 -14.45 9.03
C GLY A 1078 -33.99 -14.57 7.59
N ASP A 1079 -34.42 -13.46 6.96
CA ASP A 1079 -34.90 -13.44 5.57
C ASP A 1079 -33.80 -12.95 4.62
N LYS A 1080 -33.66 -13.59 3.46
CA LYS A 1080 -32.63 -13.25 2.45
C LYS A 1080 -32.88 -11.90 1.79
N SER A 1081 -34.13 -11.41 1.77
CA SER A 1081 -34.50 -10.11 1.17
C SER A 1081 -34.47 -8.92 2.13
N ALA A 1082 -34.39 -9.15 3.45
CA ALA A 1082 -34.37 -8.08 4.42
C ALA A 1082 -32.94 -7.55 4.61
N SER A 1083 -32.72 -6.31 4.18
CA SER A 1083 -31.48 -5.56 4.37
C SER A 1083 -31.74 -4.23 5.06
N SER A 1084 -30.88 -3.87 6.00
CA SER A 1084 -30.76 -2.51 6.51
C SER A 1084 -30.09 -1.60 5.47
N GLN A 1085 -30.35 -0.29 5.55
CA GLN A 1085 -29.59 0.71 4.81
C GLN A 1085 -28.27 1.06 5.49
N VAL A 1086 -28.13 0.69 6.76
CA VAL A 1086 -26.96 0.96 7.59
C VAL A 1086 -26.34 -0.37 7.98
N PRO A 1087 -25.05 -0.58 7.73
CA PRO A 1087 -24.43 -1.84 8.05
C PRO A 1087 -24.35 -2.02 9.57
N PHE A 1088 -24.54 -3.26 10.02
CA PHE A 1088 -24.53 -3.72 11.40
C PHE A 1088 -25.56 -3.04 12.32
N SER A 1089 -26.58 -2.42 11.73
CA SER A 1089 -27.49 -1.52 12.43
C SER A 1089 -28.35 -2.13 13.51
N VAL A 1090 -28.53 -3.44 13.46
CA VAL A 1090 -29.37 -4.20 14.37
C VAL A 1090 -28.58 -4.78 15.55
N GLY A 1091 -27.29 -4.45 15.69
CA GLY A 1091 -26.44 -4.83 16.83
C GLY A 1091 -26.43 -6.33 17.07
N LEU A 1092 -26.67 -6.74 18.33
CA LEU A 1092 -26.77 -8.16 18.70
C LEU A 1092 -27.87 -8.95 17.95
N ASN A 1093 -28.87 -8.28 17.36
CA ASN A 1093 -29.89 -8.94 16.55
C ASN A 1093 -29.45 -9.19 15.10
N HIS A 1094 -28.24 -8.77 14.72
CA HIS A 1094 -27.70 -9.05 13.40
C HIS A 1094 -27.52 -10.56 13.21
N PRO A 1095 -27.93 -11.11 12.05
CA PRO A 1095 -27.61 -12.49 11.69
C PRO A 1095 -26.10 -12.70 11.73
N GLY A 1096 -25.60 -13.49 12.68
CA GLY A 1096 -24.18 -13.82 12.79
C GLY A 1096 -23.36 -12.90 13.70
N ALA A 1097 -24.00 -12.01 14.47
CA ALA A 1097 -23.34 -11.31 15.59
C ALA A 1097 -22.86 -12.29 16.67
N ILE A 1098 -23.60 -13.39 16.88
CA ILE A 1098 -23.26 -14.43 17.86
C ILE A 1098 -23.14 -15.78 17.13
N PRO A 1099 -21.94 -16.37 17.05
CA PRO A 1099 -21.68 -17.56 16.27
C PRO A 1099 -21.89 -18.83 17.10
N ILE A 1100 -23.14 -19.11 17.44
CA ILE A 1100 -23.55 -20.37 18.08
C ILE A 1100 -24.06 -21.32 16.98
N PRO A 1101 -23.61 -22.59 16.94
CA PRO A 1101 -24.14 -23.58 16.01
C PRO A 1101 -25.63 -23.85 16.20
N VAL A 1102 -26.33 -24.05 15.09
CA VAL A 1102 -27.79 -24.28 15.03
C VAL A 1102 -28.08 -25.59 14.30
N CYS A 1103 -28.96 -26.42 14.87
CA CYS A 1103 -29.47 -27.61 14.18
C CYS A 1103 -30.81 -28.05 14.77
N ASP A 1104 -31.52 -28.92 14.04
CA ASP A 1104 -32.72 -29.57 14.58
C ASP A 1104 -32.35 -30.68 15.59
N ILE A 1105 -33.35 -31.08 16.39
CA ILE A 1105 -33.18 -32.07 17.45
C ILE A 1105 -32.81 -33.47 16.95
N GLU A 1106 -33.24 -33.85 15.74
CA GLU A 1106 -32.95 -35.18 15.18
C GLU A 1106 -31.48 -35.24 14.74
N THR A 1107 -31.00 -34.21 14.05
CA THR A 1107 -29.60 -34.06 13.64
C THR A 1107 -28.67 -34.11 14.85
N ALA A 1108 -28.96 -33.33 15.90
CA ALA A 1108 -28.17 -33.35 17.13
C ALA A 1108 -28.13 -34.75 17.76
N TRP A 1109 -29.27 -35.44 17.82
CA TRP A 1109 -29.35 -36.79 18.40
C TRP A 1109 -28.59 -37.84 17.59
N GLN A 1110 -28.72 -37.82 16.27
CA GLN A 1110 -28.04 -38.77 15.38
C GLN A 1110 -26.53 -38.66 15.55
N ASN A 1111 -26.00 -37.44 15.59
CA ASN A 1111 -24.58 -37.18 15.77
C ASN A 1111 -24.07 -37.63 17.15
N ILE A 1112 -24.84 -37.39 18.22
CA ILE A 1112 -24.53 -37.89 19.57
C ILE A 1112 -24.52 -39.42 19.59
N ALA A 1113 -25.52 -40.06 18.99
CA ALA A 1113 -25.61 -41.52 18.94
C ALA A 1113 -24.49 -42.15 18.11
N LYS A 1114 -24.02 -41.47 17.05
CA LYS A 1114 -22.91 -41.88 16.21
C LYS A 1114 -21.60 -41.85 17.00
N TRP A 1115 -21.29 -40.74 17.66
CA TRP A 1115 -20.10 -40.59 18.49
C TRP A 1115 -20.05 -41.59 19.66
N TRP A 1116 -21.21 -41.94 20.25
CA TRP A 1116 -21.27 -42.99 21.27
C TRP A 1116 -20.95 -44.41 20.76
N ARG A 1117 -21.32 -44.70 19.50
CA ARG A 1117 -21.06 -46.02 18.91
C ARG A 1117 -19.61 -46.17 18.47
N ASP A 1118 -19.02 -45.08 17.98
CA ASP A 1118 -17.64 -45.04 17.55
C ASP A 1118 -16.98 -43.71 17.95
N PRO A 1119 -16.34 -43.67 19.14
CA PRO A 1119 -15.63 -42.48 19.62
C PRO A 1119 -14.38 -42.13 18.79
N SER A 1120 -13.98 -42.97 17.83
CA SER A 1120 -12.79 -42.76 16.98
C SER A 1120 -13.06 -41.90 15.75
N GLU A 1121 -14.32 -41.68 15.38
CA GLU A 1121 -14.70 -40.62 14.44
C GLU A 1121 -14.57 -39.27 15.16
N ALA A 1122 -13.58 -38.46 14.79
CA ALA A 1122 -13.38 -37.14 15.37
C ALA A 1122 -14.66 -36.29 15.22
N PRO A 1123 -15.18 -35.66 16.29
CA PRO A 1123 -16.34 -34.78 16.19
C PRO A 1123 -16.02 -33.57 15.30
N CYS A 1124 -16.96 -33.20 14.42
CA CYS A 1124 -16.81 -31.99 13.59
C CYS A 1124 -16.76 -30.72 14.46
N ASP A 1125 -16.30 -29.61 13.89
CA ASP A 1125 -16.14 -28.31 14.59
C ASP A 1125 -17.45 -27.76 15.19
N TYR A 1126 -18.60 -28.17 14.63
CA TYR A 1126 -19.95 -27.78 15.09
C TYR A 1126 -20.69 -28.88 15.85
N TYR A 1127 -20.02 -29.93 16.32
CA TYR A 1127 -20.67 -31.04 17.00
C TYR A 1127 -21.53 -30.57 18.20
N PRO A 1128 -22.77 -31.08 18.36
CA PRO A 1128 -23.44 -32.13 17.58
C PRO A 1128 -24.26 -31.62 16.37
N CYS A 1129 -24.16 -30.35 16.01
CA CYS A 1129 -24.83 -29.74 14.85
C CYS A 1129 -24.07 -29.91 13.53
N CYS A 1130 -23.41 -31.05 13.35
CA CYS A 1130 -22.75 -31.42 12.10
C CYS A 1130 -23.77 -31.71 11.01
N SER A 1131 -23.57 -31.17 9.81
CA SER A 1131 -24.20 -31.67 8.58
C SER A 1131 -23.29 -32.74 7.97
N TYR A 1132 -23.66 -34.02 8.09
CA TYR A 1132 -22.98 -35.13 7.41
C TYR A 1132 -23.62 -35.47 6.07
#